data_AF-A0A6G1CVX8-F1
#
_entry.id   AF-A0A6G1CVX8-F1
#
_cell.length_a   1.000
_cell.length_b   1.000
_cell.length_c   1.000
_cell.angle_alpha   90.00
_cell.angle_beta   90.00
_cell.angle_gamma   90.00
#
_symmetry.space_group_name_H-M   'P 1'
#
loop_
_entity.id
_entity.type
_entity.pdbx_description
1 polymer ?
#
loop_
_entity_poly.entity_id
_entity_poly.type
_entity_poly.pdbx_seq_one_letter_code
_entity_poly.pdbx_strand_id
1 'polypeptide(L)'
;MPLRRRWTVFFLGVAVVLLAVVASTRAQDYNNGGGGEDEEDKPQFKAQESCNGAFLTYTFTERAKEYPRTKNATAQAYAFKGQATVLNTMAEDLKAWQMFVGFQHKEILVTVGGAVLLDGTDLPANVSGGATFAGYPMADLLNSIETAGDMTQIQAQIDITGTQFGVKPPAAPMPKTIKLANPAGFRCPTPTHKDSVMYVCCVKDPKFKAKKANTTRYLPRQKADLTIAYDVLQAFGNNYMAQVTIDNWSPISRLDNWNLTWEWKRGEFIYNMRGAYTLTKEGPACVYSPAAGYYKDFDFTPVYSCEKRPIVVDLPPEREKDKDVGNIPFCCKNGTLLPPTMDESKSRAVFQMQVYKVPPDLNRTALYPPQNWRITGKLNPQYVCGQPVRVSPMVFPDATGLMSSTPAVASWQVACNITRPKKRAAKCCVSFSAYYNDSVVPCNTCACGCGNDTATCDPDARAMLLPPEALLIPFDNRTAKARAWAKIKHRRVTNPMPCSDNCGLSINWHIMNNYKSGWAARITIFNWQDYTFKDWFAAVTMGDHYSGYENVYSFNGTRMGAPFNNTIFMQGLPGLTYLEPITDGRTPADPRVPGKQQSVISFKRKDAPNINIAKGEGFPKRLYFDGEECALPETIPKASGAHRRAEAASLGQIVMAVVLVMVVAVVDSLCL
;
A
#
# COMPACT_ATOMS: atom_id res chain seq x y z
N MET A 1 59.04 18.08 77.41
CA MET A 1 59.70 16.83 76.94
C MET A 1 59.28 16.56 75.50
N PRO A 2 60.13 15.94 74.66
CA PRO A 2 60.69 16.74 73.58
C PRO A 2 60.69 16.07 72.18
N LEU A 3 61.44 16.73 71.28
CA LEU A 3 62.01 16.30 69.98
C LEU A 3 61.13 16.55 68.74
N ARG A 4 61.64 17.07 67.60
CA ARG A 4 63.02 17.48 67.21
C ARG A 4 62.95 18.41 65.97
N ARG A 5 63.93 19.35 65.81
CA ARG A 5 64.66 19.86 64.59
C ARG A 5 64.04 19.67 63.17
N ARG A 6 64.33 20.39 62.08
CA ARG A 6 65.08 21.60 61.60
C ARG A 6 64.80 21.69 60.07
N TRP A 7 65.01 22.76 59.28
CA TRP A 7 65.42 24.15 59.54
C TRP A 7 64.96 25.09 58.39
N THR A 8 65.29 26.37 58.55
CA THR A 8 65.45 27.47 57.58
C THR A 8 66.33 27.13 56.36
N VAL A 9 66.24 27.75 55.17
CA VAL A 9 66.55 29.17 54.82
C VAL A 9 66.01 29.55 53.41
N PHE A 10 65.56 30.82 53.24
CA PHE A 10 65.55 31.80 52.11
C PHE A 10 66.00 31.38 50.67
N PHE A 11 65.72 32.06 49.54
CA PHE A 11 65.35 33.46 49.13
C PHE A 11 64.36 33.38 47.93
N LEU A 12 63.35 34.24 47.63
CA LEU A 12 63.17 35.72 47.55
C LEU A 12 63.13 36.20 46.07
N GLY A 13 62.05 36.93 45.68
CA GLY A 13 61.80 37.53 44.35
C GLY A 13 60.31 37.44 43.98
N VAL A 14 59.41 38.38 44.32
CA VAL A 14 59.25 39.75 43.75
C VAL A 14 58.89 39.66 42.24
N ALA A 15 57.74 40.11 41.72
CA ALA A 15 57.04 41.37 42.04
C ALA A 15 55.50 41.38 41.76
N VAL A 16 54.78 42.24 42.49
CA VAL A 16 53.77 43.24 42.01
C VAL A 16 52.53 42.72 41.26
N VAL A 17 51.29 42.68 41.81
CA VAL A 17 50.40 43.69 42.48
C VAL A 17 49.34 44.27 41.52
N LEU A 18 48.06 44.05 41.84
CA LEU A 18 47.05 45.13 41.98
C LEU A 18 45.76 44.63 42.68
N LEU A 19 45.20 45.50 43.51
CA LEU A 19 43.89 45.39 44.21
C LEU A 19 42.75 45.77 43.21
N ALA A 20 41.44 45.67 43.51
CA ALA A 20 40.76 45.81 44.79
C ALA A 20 39.34 45.19 44.86
N VAL A 21 39.01 44.72 46.07
CA VAL A 21 37.85 45.09 46.90
C VAL A 21 36.53 45.47 46.19
N VAL A 22 35.47 44.71 46.48
CA VAL A 22 34.09 45.18 46.41
C VAL A 22 33.40 44.87 47.75
N ALA A 23 32.85 45.90 48.39
CA ALA A 23 31.95 45.78 49.52
C ALA A 23 30.58 46.38 49.16
N SER A 24 29.55 45.62 49.52
CA SER A 24 28.10 45.87 49.41
C SER A 24 27.56 47.30 49.52
N THR A 25 26.56 47.62 48.67
CA THR A 25 25.40 48.50 48.99
C THR A 25 24.13 48.02 48.25
N ARG A 26 22.95 48.32 48.79
CA ARG A 26 21.61 47.96 48.25
C ARG A 26 20.97 49.12 47.47
N ALA A 27 20.10 48.78 46.50
CA ALA A 27 18.91 49.56 46.09
C ALA A 27 17.88 48.53 45.55
N GLN A 28 16.74 48.27 46.20
CA GLN A 28 15.48 49.03 46.29
C GLN A 28 14.57 48.98 45.05
N ASP A 29 13.47 48.23 45.23
CA ASP A 29 12.13 48.19 44.60
C ASP A 29 11.83 48.92 43.28
N TYR A 30 11.11 48.18 42.41
CA TYR A 30 9.81 48.63 41.91
C TYR A 30 8.80 47.48 41.96
N ASN A 31 8.06 47.39 43.07
CA ASN A 31 6.86 46.56 43.18
C ASN A 31 5.67 47.32 42.60
N ASN A 32 5.06 46.82 41.52
CA ASN A 32 3.81 47.36 40.98
C ASN A 32 2.72 46.27 41.09
N GLY A 33 1.96 46.32 42.17
CA GLY A 33 0.97 45.30 42.50
C GLY A 33 -0.28 45.37 41.61
N GLY A 34 -0.80 44.19 41.25
CA GLY A 34 -2.00 44.07 40.42
C GLY A 34 -2.59 42.67 40.41
N GLY A 35 -3.21 42.26 41.53
CA GLY A 35 -4.13 41.11 41.58
C GLY A 35 -3.49 39.73 41.42
N GLY A 36 -2.81 39.25 42.47
CA GLY A 36 -2.56 37.82 42.61
C GLY A 36 -3.85 37.10 43.02
N GLU A 37 -4.55 36.52 42.05
CA GLU A 37 -5.26 35.27 42.30
C GLU A 37 -4.23 34.15 42.13
N ASP A 38 -4.04 33.33 43.17
CA ASP A 38 -3.08 32.24 43.14
C ASP A 38 -3.52 31.18 42.09
N GLU A 39 -2.95 31.21 40.89
CA GLU A 39 -2.96 30.03 40.02
C GLU A 39 -2.20 28.91 40.74
N GLU A 40 -2.95 27.98 41.34
CA GLU A 40 -2.39 26.71 41.81
C GLU A 40 -1.63 26.04 40.66
N ASP A 41 -0.29 26.01 40.78
CA ASP A 41 0.61 25.33 39.84
C ASP A 41 0.07 23.95 39.46
N LYS A 42 -0.48 23.85 38.24
CA LYS A 42 -1.00 22.59 37.71
C LYS A 42 0.15 21.57 37.71
N PRO A 43 0.03 20.36 38.30
CA PRO A 43 1.16 19.43 38.46
C PRO A 43 1.88 19.03 37.16
N GLN A 44 1.20 19.16 36.02
CA GLN A 44 1.79 19.04 34.68
C GLN A 44 2.91 20.06 34.44
N PHE A 45 2.76 21.30 34.90
CA PHE A 45 3.73 22.37 34.75
C PHE A 45 5.03 22.05 35.51
N LYS A 46 4.93 21.69 36.80
CA LYS A 46 6.11 21.23 37.58
C LYS A 46 6.77 19.99 36.96
N ALA A 47 5.97 19.07 36.42
CA ALA A 47 6.51 17.90 35.71
C ALA A 47 7.22 18.28 34.41
N GLN A 48 6.74 19.30 33.69
CA GLN A 48 7.37 19.85 32.48
C GLN A 48 8.70 20.54 32.81
N GLU A 49 8.73 21.43 33.82
CA GLU A 49 9.95 22.10 34.28
C GLU A 49 11.02 21.11 34.75
N SER A 50 10.61 20.02 35.41
CA SER A 50 11.54 18.97 35.85
C SER A 50 12.05 18.05 34.73
N CYS A 51 11.50 18.15 33.52
CA CYS A 51 11.84 17.26 32.42
C CYS A 51 13.09 17.74 31.67
N ASN A 52 14.13 16.90 31.65
CA ASN A 52 15.32 17.06 30.80
C ASN A 52 15.27 16.03 29.66
N GLY A 53 14.39 16.23 28.67
CA GLY A 53 14.04 15.21 27.69
C GLY A 53 13.03 15.65 26.64
N ALA A 54 12.33 14.67 26.05
CA ALA A 54 11.13 14.94 25.25
C ALA A 54 9.91 14.82 26.17
N PHE A 55 9.24 15.94 26.47
CA PHE A 55 8.03 15.97 27.27
C PHE A 55 6.81 15.80 26.36
N LEU A 56 6.02 14.75 26.57
CA LEU A 56 4.80 14.47 25.82
C LEU A 56 3.58 14.77 26.68
N THR A 57 2.56 15.39 26.09
CA THR A 57 1.26 15.57 26.76
C THR A 57 0.10 15.19 25.85
N TYR A 58 -0.99 14.75 26.44
CA TYR A 58 -2.30 14.63 25.81
C TYR A 58 -3.34 15.21 26.74
N THR A 59 -4.07 16.20 26.26
CA THR A 59 -5.13 16.91 26.97
C THR A 59 -6.46 16.62 26.28
N PHE A 60 -7.42 16.08 27.01
CA PHE A 60 -8.81 16.03 26.58
C PHE A 60 -9.46 17.40 26.83
N THR A 61 -9.94 18.06 25.78
CA THR A 61 -10.48 19.43 25.86
C THR A 61 -11.98 19.41 26.12
N GLU A 62 -12.75 18.79 25.22
CA GLU A 62 -14.22 18.78 25.30
C GLU A 62 -14.83 17.60 24.53
N ARG A 63 -16.10 17.30 24.81
CA ARG A 63 -16.92 16.43 23.96
C ARG A 63 -18.37 16.92 23.89
N ALA A 64 -19.00 16.68 22.74
CA ALA A 64 -20.43 16.91 22.50
C ALA A 64 -21.13 15.59 22.14
N LYS A 65 -22.39 15.44 22.57
CA LYS A 65 -23.20 14.25 22.24
C LYS A 65 -23.68 14.32 20.79
N GLU A 66 -23.24 13.39 19.96
CA GLU A 66 -23.48 13.41 18.51
C GLU A 66 -24.76 12.65 18.10
N TYR A 67 -25.18 12.81 16.84
CA TYR A 67 -26.20 11.98 16.22
C TYR A 67 -25.59 10.67 15.68
N PRO A 68 -26.34 9.55 15.63
CA PRO A 68 -27.70 9.38 16.15
C PRO A 68 -27.71 9.38 17.69
N ARG A 69 -28.71 10.03 18.28
CA ARG A 69 -28.90 10.06 19.74
C ARG A 69 -29.58 8.76 20.16
N THR A 70 -28.81 7.81 20.70
CA THR A 70 -29.28 6.49 21.11
C THR A 70 -29.48 6.41 22.63
N LYS A 71 -30.29 5.43 23.06
CA LYS A 71 -30.42 5.06 24.48
C LYS A 71 -29.30 4.11 24.95
N ASN A 72 -28.65 3.41 24.00
CA ASN A 72 -27.57 2.48 24.30
C ASN A 72 -26.25 3.25 24.53
N ALA A 73 -25.86 3.35 25.80
CA ALA A 73 -24.66 4.06 26.24
C ALA A 73 -23.36 3.67 25.51
N THR A 74 -23.15 2.39 25.20
CA THR A 74 -21.94 1.90 24.53
C THR A 74 -21.97 2.09 23.02
N ALA A 75 -23.14 2.37 22.44
CA ALA A 75 -23.31 2.69 21.02
C ALA A 75 -23.50 4.20 20.77
N GLN A 76 -23.60 5.02 21.81
CA GLN A 76 -23.72 6.47 21.68
C GLN A 76 -22.38 7.08 21.27
N ALA A 77 -22.37 7.72 20.09
CA ALA A 77 -21.27 8.54 19.60
C ALA A 77 -21.16 9.86 20.38
N TYR A 78 -19.93 10.29 20.65
CA TYR A 78 -19.62 11.65 21.09
C TYR A 78 -18.51 12.20 20.21
N ALA A 79 -18.72 13.39 19.63
CA ALA A 79 -17.64 14.15 19.02
C ALA A 79 -16.74 14.66 20.15
N PHE A 80 -15.41 14.57 19.99
CA PHE A 80 -14.43 15.03 20.97
C PHE A 80 -13.37 15.92 20.32
N LYS A 81 -12.81 16.82 21.12
CA LYS A 81 -11.56 17.51 20.84
C LYS A 81 -10.53 17.13 21.89
N GLY A 82 -9.32 16.85 21.43
CA GLY A 82 -8.14 16.69 22.27
C GLY A 82 -6.95 17.36 21.62
N GLN A 83 -5.92 17.61 22.41
CA GLN A 83 -4.67 18.20 21.97
C GLN A 83 -3.53 17.35 22.49
N ALA A 84 -2.62 16.94 21.61
CA ALA A 84 -1.37 16.31 22.01
C ALA A 84 -0.21 17.27 21.76
N THR A 85 0.81 17.26 22.62
CA THR A 85 2.02 18.05 22.41
C THR A 85 3.27 17.20 22.56
N VAL A 86 4.28 17.56 21.77
CA VAL A 86 5.67 17.10 21.91
C VAL A 86 6.52 18.34 22.17
N LEU A 87 7.19 18.41 23.31
CA LEU A 87 8.08 19.50 23.68
C LEU A 87 9.50 18.95 23.83
N ASN A 88 10.47 19.58 23.17
CA ASN A 88 11.88 19.29 23.37
C ASN A 88 12.47 20.22 24.43
N THR A 89 12.87 19.66 25.58
CA THR A 89 13.57 20.39 26.65
C THR A 89 15.08 20.08 26.70
N MET A 90 15.62 19.45 25.66
CA MET A 90 17.02 19.00 25.61
C MET A 90 17.97 20.02 24.97
N ALA A 91 19.27 19.81 25.22
CA ALA A 91 20.39 20.42 24.51
C ALA A 91 20.64 19.87 23.09
N GLU A 92 19.82 18.94 22.60
CA GLU A 92 19.93 18.32 21.27
C GLU A 92 18.58 18.38 20.53
N ASP A 93 18.61 18.56 19.21
CA ASP A 93 17.40 18.52 18.35
C ASP A 93 16.67 17.16 18.47
N LEU A 94 15.37 17.17 18.74
CA LEU A 94 14.52 15.99 18.71
C LEU A 94 14.09 15.70 17.27
N LYS A 95 14.86 14.87 16.57
CA LYS A 95 14.72 14.64 15.12
C LYS A 95 13.68 13.60 14.76
N ALA A 96 12.92 13.87 13.70
CA ALA A 96 11.91 12.98 13.13
C ALA A 96 11.00 12.36 14.20
N TRP A 97 10.47 13.19 15.11
CA TRP A 97 9.70 12.73 16.26
C TRP A 97 8.43 12.00 15.82
N GLN A 98 8.08 10.95 16.56
CA GLN A 98 6.86 10.18 16.34
C GLN A 98 6.18 9.93 17.69
N MET A 99 4.95 10.40 17.85
CA MET A 99 4.17 10.25 19.07
C MET A 99 3.07 9.21 18.86
N PHE A 100 3.14 8.11 19.59
CA PHE A 100 2.06 7.12 19.65
C PHE A 100 1.06 7.49 20.73
N VAL A 101 -0.23 7.50 20.38
CA VAL A 101 -1.37 7.69 21.28
C VAL A 101 -2.25 6.44 21.25
N GLY A 102 -2.34 5.73 22.38
CA GLY A 102 -3.05 4.47 22.53
C GLY A 102 -4.56 4.61 22.72
N PHE A 103 -5.26 5.12 21.71
CA PHE A 103 -6.73 5.16 21.64
C PHE A 103 -7.39 3.80 21.97
N GLN A 104 -8.45 3.81 22.78
CA GLN A 104 -9.05 2.61 23.42
C GLN A 104 -10.59 2.61 23.53
N HIS A 105 -11.26 3.65 23.06
CA HIS A 105 -12.70 3.91 23.13
C HIS A 105 -13.40 3.91 21.75
N LYS A 106 -12.85 3.12 20.82
CA LYS A 106 -13.31 2.97 19.42
C LYS A 106 -13.28 4.28 18.63
N GLU A 107 -12.24 5.07 18.85
CA GLU A 107 -12.09 6.41 18.33
C GLU A 107 -11.91 6.42 16.81
N ILE A 108 -12.58 7.37 16.17
CA ILE A 108 -12.46 7.68 14.74
C ILE A 108 -11.96 9.12 14.66
N LEU A 109 -10.74 9.33 14.17
CA LEU A 109 -10.22 10.68 13.96
C LEU A 109 -10.83 11.25 12.68
N VAL A 110 -11.24 12.51 12.71
CA VAL A 110 -11.86 13.21 11.57
C VAL A 110 -10.93 14.30 11.04
N THR A 111 -10.25 15.05 11.93
CA THR A 111 -9.20 16.00 11.57
C THR A 111 -8.01 15.91 12.53
N VAL A 112 -6.82 16.15 11.98
CA VAL A 112 -5.56 16.23 12.72
C VAL A 112 -4.81 17.46 12.20
N GLY A 113 -4.55 18.43 13.06
CA GLY A 113 -3.70 19.59 12.81
C GLY A 113 -2.27 19.35 13.29
N GLY A 114 -1.26 19.99 12.67
CA GLY A 114 0.14 19.95 13.11
C GLY A 114 0.90 18.63 12.93
N ALA A 115 0.22 17.55 12.53
CA ALA A 115 0.81 16.23 12.31
C ALA A 115 0.07 15.43 11.23
N VAL A 116 0.68 14.32 10.82
CA VAL A 116 0.07 13.30 9.93
C VAL A 116 0.08 11.92 10.60
N LEU A 117 -0.85 11.05 10.20
CA LEU A 117 -0.84 9.64 10.59
C LEU A 117 0.28 8.89 9.86
N LEU A 118 1.17 8.25 10.62
CA LEU A 118 2.40 7.63 10.09
C LEU A 118 2.12 6.36 9.25
N ASP A 119 0.99 5.69 9.49
CA ASP A 119 0.54 4.55 8.69
C ASP A 119 -0.06 4.95 7.33
N GLY A 120 -0.23 6.26 7.10
CA GLY A 120 -0.79 6.81 5.87
C GLY A 120 -2.30 6.62 5.71
N THR A 121 -3.04 6.27 6.77
CA THR A 121 -4.50 6.15 6.68
C THR A 121 -5.18 7.49 6.39
N ASP A 122 -6.12 7.46 5.44
CA ASP A 122 -6.98 8.61 5.11
C ASP A 122 -7.95 8.92 6.26
N LEU A 123 -8.11 10.21 6.58
CA LEU A 123 -9.15 10.67 7.51
C LEU A 123 -10.51 10.75 6.78
N PRO A 124 -11.62 10.33 7.42
CA PRO A 124 -11.72 9.88 8.80
C PRO A 124 -11.22 8.43 9.02
N ALA A 125 -10.30 8.27 9.98
CA ALA A 125 -9.60 7.01 10.24
C ALA A 125 -10.06 6.39 11.56
N ASN A 126 -10.39 5.09 11.55
CA ASN A 126 -10.64 4.33 12.76
C ASN A 126 -9.30 3.95 13.42
N VAL A 127 -9.02 4.53 14.59
CA VAL A 127 -7.76 4.37 15.32
C VAL A 127 -7.90 3.49 16.57
N SER A 128 -8.89 2.60 16.58
CA SER A 128 -9.11 1.62 17.66
C SER A 128 -7.85 0.78 17.92
N GLY A 129 -7.16 1.00 19.04
CA GLY A 129 -5.89 0.35 19.39
C GLY A 129 -4.68 1.29 19.36
N GLY A 130 -4.84 2.50 18.82
CA GLY A 130 -3.88 3.59 18.83
C GLY A 130 -3.43 4.05 17.45
N ALA A 131 -2.84 5.24 17.42
CA ALA A 131 -2.29 5.87 16.21
C ALA A 131 -0.91 6.46 16.51
N THR A 132 -0.05 6.49 15.49
CA THR A 132 1.25 7.19 15.56
C THR A 132 1.19 8.45 14.71
N PHE A 133 1.42 9.60 15.34
CA PHE A 133 1.54 10.90 14.70
C PHE A 133 2.99 11.22 14.41
N ALA A 134 3.26 11.85 13.26
CA ALA A 134 4.56 12.43 12.91
C ALA A 134 4.39 13.90 12.52
N GLY A 135 5.36 14.74 12.87
CA GLY A 135 5.28 16.19 12.66
C GLY A 135 5.13 16.61 11.20
N TYR A 136 4.26 17.59 10.96
CA TYR A 136 3.99 18.14 9.63
C TYR A 136 3.72 19.66 9.71
N PRO A 137 4.36 20.50 8.87
CA PRO A 137 5.31 20.16 7.81
C PRO A 137 6.73 19.89 8.31
N MET A 138 7.04 20.22 9.57
CA MET A 138 8.34 20.01 10.21
C MET A 138 8.29 18.77 11.12
N ALA A 139 9.20 17.83 10.91
CA ALA A 139 9.30 16.58 11.67
C ALA A 139 10.30 16.65 12.84
N ASP A 140 11.01 17.78 12.98
CA ASP A 140 12.05 18.02 13.98
C ASP A 140 11.62 19.13 14.93
N LEU A 141 12.01 19.01 16.20
CA LEU A 141 11.95 20.09 17.17
C LEU A 141 13.38 20.47 17.56
N LEU A 142 13.68 21.76 17.51
CA LEU A 142 15.02 22.26 17.82
C LEU A 142 15.31 22.11 19.32
N ASN A 143 16.59 22.21 19.68
CA ASN A 143 17.02 22.20 21.06
C ASN A 143 16.70 23.52 21.78
N SER A 144 16.46 23.47 23.09
CA SER A 144 16.01 24.62 23.89
C SER A 144 17.11 25.66 24.14
N ILE A 145 18.38 25.29 23.94
CA ILE A 145 19.53 26.18 24.20
C ILE A 145 19.74 27.13 23.02
N GLU A 146 19.91 26.61 21.80
CA GLU A 146 20.15 27.42 20.60
C GLU A 146 18.93 28.28 20.21
N THR A 147 17.73 27.88 20.63
CA THR A 147 16.47 28.63 20.41
C THR A 147 16.10 29.60 21.53
N ALA A 148 16.90 29.67 22.60
CA ALA A 148 16.59 30.45 23.81
C ALA A 148 15.19 30.16 24.40
N GLY A 149 14.68 28.93 24.24
CA GLY A 149 13.37 28.53 24.73
C GLY A 149 12.16 28.92 23.85
N ASP A 150 12.36 29.33 22.59
CA ASP A 150 11.26 29.64 21.67
C ASP A 150 10.35 28.43 21.41
N MET A 151 9.19 28.43 22.07
CA MET A 151 8.16 27.39 22.01
C MET A 151 7.71 27.08 20.57
N THR A 152 7.76 28.04 19.64
CA THR A 152 7.37 27.80 18.24
C THR A 152 8.37 26.90 17.47
N GLN A 153 9.59 26.77 18.00
CA GLN A 153 10.68 25.97 17.41
C GLN A 153 10.95 24.67 18.18
N ILE A 154 10.60 24.63 19.47
CA ILE A 154 10.85 23.47 20.35
C ILE A 154 9.59 22.66 20.72
N GLN A 155 8.39 23.14 20.37
CA GLN A 155 7.13 22.43 20.60
C GLN A 155 6.38 22.13 19.29
N ALA A 156 5.84 20.93 19.18
CA ALA A 156 4.78 20.60 18.22
C ALA A 156 3.45 20.43 18.95
N GLN A 157 2.41 21.08 18.43
CA GLN A 157 1.03 20.94 18.87
C GLN A 157 0.23 20.14 17.83
N ILE A 158 -0.55 19.18 18.29
CA ILE A 158 -1.37 18.29 17.47
C ILE A 158 -2.82 18.45 17.91
N ASP A 159 -3.61 19.17 17.12
CA ASP A 159 -5.03 19.38 17.40
C ASP A 159 -5.85 18.24 16.79
N ILE A 160 -6.57 17.49 17.62
CA ILE A 160 -7.25 16.24 17.25
C ILE A 160 -8.75 16.43 17.42
N THR A 161 -9.51 16.25 16.34
CA THR A 161 -10.98 16.17 16.40
C THR A 161 -11.44 14.82 15.89
N GLY A 162 -12.36 14.17 16.60
CA GLY A 162 -12.85 12.84 16.24
C GLY A 162 -14.16 12.47 16.92
N THR A 163 -14.60 11.23 16.72
CA THR A 163 -15.77 10.63 17.38
C THR A 163 -15.32 9.45 18.23
N GLN A 164 -15.96 9.24 19.38
CA GLN A 164 -15.63 8.20 20.36
C GLN A 164 -16.89 7.54 20.96
N PHE A 165 -16.73 6.40 21.64
CA PHE A 165 -17.83 5.59 22.15
C PHE A 165 -17.59 5.10 23.59
N GLY A 166 -18.68 4.82 24.31
CA GLY A 166 -18.64 4.07 25.59
C GLY A 166 -18.22 4.84 26.84
N VAL A 167 -17.59 6.01 26.74
CA VAL A 167 -17.24 6.84 27.92
C VAL A 167 -18.29 7.92 28.17
N LYS A 168 -19.03 7.81 29.28
CA LYS A 168 -20.04 8.80 29.72
C LYS A 168 -19.43 9.96 30.51
N PRO A 169 -20.05 11.15 30.51
CA PRO A 169 -19.83 12.16 31.55
C PRO A 169 -20.08 11.60 32.97
N PRO A 170 -19.31 12.02 33.98
CA PRO A 170 -18.24 13.04 33.92
C PRO A 170 -16.89 12.52 33.38
N ALA A 171 -16.65 11.21 33.35
CA ALA A 171 -15.32 10.64 33.08
C ALA A 171 -14.68 11.09 31.75
N ALA A 172 -13.42 11.51 31.80
CA ALA A 172 -12.64 11.88 30.62
C ALA A 172 -12.21 10.64 29.80
N PRO A 173 -12.35 10.66 28.47
CA PRO A 173 -11.99 9.56 27.56
C PRO A 173 -10.50 9.58 27.25
N MET A 174 -9.68 9.17 28.21
CA MET A 174 -8.22 9.26 28.07
C MET A 174 -7.63 8.07 27.31
N PRO A 175 -6.57 8.28 26.49
CA PRO A 175 -5.87 7.20 25.83
C PRO A 175 -5.21 6.27 26.85
N LYS A 176 -4.98 5.01 26.47
CA LYS A 176 -4.34 3.99 27.32
C LYS A 176 -2.89 4.33 27.67
N THR A 177 -2.19 5.03 26.79
CA THR A 177 -0.78 5.42 26.94
C THR A 177 -0.43 6.45 25.87
N ILE A 178 0.54 7.31 26.16
CA ILE A 178 1.29 8.09 25.16
C ILE A 178 2.76 7.69 25.21
N LYS A 179 3.42 7.62 24.05
CA LYS A 179 4.83 7.20 23.93
C LYS A 179 5.57 7.91 22.80
N LEU A 180 6.86 8.15 22.99
CA LEU A 180 7.76 8.51 21.90
C LEU A 180 8.15 7.21 21.17
N ALA A 181 7.70 7.04 19.94
CA ALA A 181 7.99 5.87 19.10
C ALA A 181 9.33 6.01 18.36
N ASN A 182 9.73 7.24 18.03
CA ASN A 182 10.97 7.60 17.36
C ASN A 182 11.36 9.03 17.79
N PRO A 183 12.66 9.39 17.89
CA PRO A 183 13.85 8.57 17.66
C PRO A 183 14.05 7.42 18.67
N ALA A 184 14.67 6.33 18.21
CA ALA A 184 15.05 5.22 19.08
C ALA A 184 16.13 5.66 20.10
N GLY A 185 16.11 5.06 21.29
CA GLY A 185 17.05 5.37 22.37
C GLY A 185 16.51 6.28 23.47
N PHE A 186 15.18 6.45 23.56
CA PHE A 186 14.52 7.13 24.66
C PHE A 186 13.85 6.12 25.60
N ARG A 187 13.91 6.38 26.91
CA ARG A 187 13.13 5.69 27.94
C ARG A 187 12.03 6.61 28.41
N CYS A 188 10.80 6.27 28.07
CA CYS A 188 9.59 6.85 28.65
C CYS A 188 9.13 5.95 29.81
N PRO A 189 8.95 6.46 31.05
CA PRO A 189 8.24 5.73 32.09
C PRO A 189 6.74 5.59 31.74
N THR A 190 5.98 4.88 32.57
CA THR A 190 4.51 4.85 32.44
C THR A 190 3.97 6.28 32.55
N PRO A 191 3.13 6.75 31.61
CA PRO A 191 2.57 8.10 31.67
C PRO A 191 1.77 8.35 32.94
N THR A 192 1.92 9.54 33.51
CA THR A 192 1.10 10.02 34.62
C THR A 192 -0.21 10.56 34.07
N HIS A 193 -1.31 10.27 34.75
CA HIS A 193 -2.66 10.70 34.38
C HIS A 193 -3.27 11.48 35.55
N LYS A 194 -3.70 12.71 35.30
CA LYS A 194 -4.45 13.53 36.26
C LYS A 194 -5.58 14.26 35.53
N ASP A 195 -6.80 14.07 36.00
CA ASP A 195 -8.02 14.69 35.49
C ASP A 195 -8.24 14.49 33.98
N SER A 196 -8.08 15.54 33.16
CA SER A 196 -8.19 15.48 31.69
C SER A 196 -6.84 15.45 30.97
N VAL A 197 -5.72 15.27 31.68
CA VAL A 197 -4.36 15.35 31.12
C VAL A 197 -3.56 14.07 31.42
N MET A 198 -2.87 13.60 30.39
CA MET A 198 -1.82 12.57 30.50
C MET A 198 -0.49 13.17 30.05
N TYR A 199 0.58 12.94 30.80
CA TYR A 199 1.91 13.45 30.47
C TYR A 199 3.03 12.46 30.82
N VAL A 200 4.15 12.57 30.11
CA VAL A 200 5.35 11.75 30.35
C VAL A 200 6.62 12.49 29.91
N CYS A 201 7.66 12.43 30.73
CA CYS A 201 9.02 12.86 30.34
C CYS A 201 9.79 11.66 29.79
N CYS A 202 10.13 11.66 28.51
CA CYS A 202 10.96 10.65 27.88
C CYS A 202 12.42 11.12 27.87
N VAL A 203 13.30 10.42 28.59
CA VAL A 203 14.73 10.77 28.69
C VAL A 203 15.60 9.88 27.81
N LYS A 204 16.68 10.43 27.26
CA LYS A 204 17.64 9.69 26.43
C LYS A 204 18.33 8.59 27.27
N ASP A 205 18.40 7.37 26.75
CA ASP A 205 18.99 6.22 27.43
C ASP A 205 20.53 6.27 27.37
N PRO A 206 21.25 6.43 28.50
CA PRO A 206 22.71 6.48 28.50
C PRO A 206 23.38 5.18 28.00
N LYS A 207 22.65 4.05 28.00
CA LYS A 207 23.14 2.75 27.52
C LYS A 207 22.85 2.53 26.02
N PHE A 208 22.05 3.39 25.37
CA PHE A 208 21.73 3.23 23.96
C PHE A 208 22.86 3.76 23.07
N LYS A 209 23.71 2.84 22.61
CA LYS A 209 24.66 3.12 21.53
C LYS A 209 23.92 3.18 20.20
N ALA A 210 23.47 4.37 19.83
CA ALA A 210 22.95 4.61 18.49
C ALA A 210 24.01 4.18 17.46
N LYS A 211 23.61 3.40 16.44
CA LYS A 211 24.35 3.42 15.16
C LYS A 211 24.38 4.88 14.69
N LYS A 212 25.43 5.30 13.97
CA LYS A 212 25.45 6.61 13.29
C LYS A 212 24.30 6.66 12.27
N ALA A 213 23.10 7.02 12.73
CA ALA A 213 22.04 7.50 11.89
C ALA A 213 22.51 8.86 11.36
N ASN A 214 22.40 9.08 10.05
CA ASN A 214 22.56 10.42 9.52
C ASN A 214 21.48 11.28 10.19
N THR A 215 21.89 12.28 10.97
CA THR A 215 21.03 13.09 11.85
C THR A 215 20.27 14.14 11.05
N THR A 216 19.56 13.69 10.02
CA THR A 216 18.79 14.52 9.08
C THR A 216 17.42 14.87 9.65
N ARG A 217 16.93 16.08 9.35
CA ARG A 217 15.59 16.58 9.73
C ARG A 217 14.43 15.95 8.94
N TYR A 218 14.62 14.72 8.51
CA TYR A 218 13.87 14.06 7.45
C TYR A 218 13.56 12.64 7.85
N LEU A 219 12.33 12.20 7.57
CA LEU A 219 11.94 10.81 7.78
C LEU A 219 12.67 9.91 6.75
N PRO A 220 13.00 8.66 7.13
CA PRO A 220 13.66 7.74 6.22
C PRO A 220 12.73 7.38 5.05
N ARG A 221 13.31 7.22 3.86
CA ARG A 221 12.56 6.77 2.68
C ARG A 221 11.96 5.38 2.94
N GLN A 222 10.67 5.24 2.68
CA GLN A 222 9.90 4.02 2.87
C GLN A 222 10.12 3.07 1.70
N LYS A 223 10.04 1.76 1.97
CA LYS A 223 9.98 0.71 0.95
C LYS A 223 8.52 0.35 0.70
N ALA A 224 8.14 0.23 -0.57
CA ALA A 224 6.80 -0.11 -1.03
C ALA A 224 6.87 -0.82 -2.38
N ASP A 225 5.79 -1.46 -2.82
CA ASP A 225 5.69 -2.06 -4.17
C ASP A 225 5.89 -1.00 -5.27
N LEU A 226 5.34 0.19 -5.05
CA LEU A 226 5.48 1.36 -5.90
C LEU A 226 5.75 2.59 -5.01
N THR A 227 6.68 3.45 -5.42
CA THR A 227 6.93 4.72 -4.70
C THR A 227 6.79 5.91 -5.65
N ILE A 228 6.11 6.96 -5.17
CA ILE A 228 5.96 8.21 -5.92
C ILE A 228 6.72 9.30 -5.15
N ALA A 229 7.76 9.87 -5.75
CA ALA A 229 8.48 11.02 -5.22
C ALA A 229 7.88 12.32 -5.78
N TYR A 230 7.78 13.34 -4.94
CA TYR A 230 7.38 14.70 -5.29
C TYR A 230 8.53 15.64 -4.91
N ASP A 231 9.29 16.09 -5.90
CA ASP A 231 10.54 16.82 -5.72
C ASP A 231 10.42 18.23 -6.31
N VAL A 232 10.38 19.25 -5.45
CA VAL A 232 10.41 20.66 -5.88
C VAL A 232 11.82 21.02 -6.29
N LEU A 233 12.02 21.22 -7.59
CA LEU A 233 13.31 21.55 -8.21
C LEU A 233 13.66 23.02 -8.04
N GLN A 234 12.66 23.91 -8.16
CA GLN A 234 12.84 25.37 -8.09
C GLN A 234 11.63 25.99 -7.40
N ALA A 235 11.85 26.97 -6.52
CA ALA A 235 10.78 27.65 -5.79
C ALA A 235 10.85 29.17 -5.97
N PHE A 236 9.74 29.74 -6.44
CA PHE A 236 9.51 31.18 -6.58
C PHE A 236 8.47 31.62 -5.53
N GLY A 237 8.09 32.90 -5.50
CA GLY A 237 7.09 33.38 -4.53
C GLY A 237 5.75 32.70 -4.75
N ASN A 238 5.13 32.98 -5.89
CA ASN A 238 3.78 32.57 -6.24
C ASN A 238 3.68 31.19 -6.92
N ASN A 239 4.77 30.61 -7.40
CA ASN A 239 4.81 29.32 -8.10
C ASN A 239 6.09 28.52 -7.82
N TYR A 240 6.13 27.26 -8.24
CA TYR A 240 7.30 26.39 -8.15
C TYR A 240 7.31 25.32 -9.25
N MET A 241 8.50 24.79 -9.57
CA MET A 241 8.67 23.65 -10.46
C MET A 241 8.80 22.37 -9.64
N ALA A 242 7.97 21.38 -9.91
CA ALA A 242 8.02 20.06 -9.27
C ALA A 242 8.25 18.95 -10.31
N GLN A 243 9.05 17.96 -9.94
CA GLN A 243 9.17 16.68 -10.62
C GLN A 243 8.42 15.62 -9.84
N VAL A 244 7.67 14.78 -10.55
CA VAL A 244 7.08 13.55 -10.02
C VAL A 244 7.82 12.37 -10.63
N THR A 245 8.33 11.49 -9.77
CA THR A 245 8.99 10.24 -10.18
C THR A 245 8.20 9.07 -9.63
N ILE A 246 7.75 8.17 -10.51
CA ILE A 246 7.05 6.94 -10.16
C ILE A 246 8.03 5.78 -10.38
N ASP A 247 8.41 5.09 -9.31
CA ASP A 247 9.26 3.90 -9.34
C ASP A 247 8.46 2.64 -9.01
N ASN A 248 8.56 1.62 -9.86
CA ASN A 248 8.08 0.28 -9.59
C ASN A 248 9.20 -0.58 -9.02
N TRP A 249 9.00 -1.08 -7.79
CA TRP A 249 9.93 -1.97 -7.10
C TRP A 249 9.43 -3.41 -7.03
N SER A 250 8.17 -3.66 -7.41
CA SER A 250 7.54 -4.96 -7.25
C SER A 250 7.88 -5.88 -8.43
N PRO A 251 8.44 -7.08 -8.18
CA PRO A 251 8.94 -7.98 -9.24
C PRO A 251 7.84 -8.67 -10.06
N ILE A 252 6.57 -8.42 -9.73
CA ILE A 252 5.41 -8.93 -10.48
C ILE A 252 4.34 -7.86 -10.71
N SER A 253 4.60 -6.57 -10.49
CA SER A 253 3.57 -5.55 -10.73
C SER A 253 3.82 -4.81 -12.04
N ARG A 254 2.72 -4.39 -12.65
CA ARG A 254 2.73 -3.62 -13.87
C ARG A 254 1.61 -2.59 -13.83
N LEU A 255 1.81 -1.51 -14.56
CA LEU A 255 0.76 -0.56 -14.90
C LEU A 255 0.78 -0.35 -16.42
N ASP A 256 -0.39 -0.43 -17.04
CA ASP A 256 -0.63 -0.05 -18.43
C ASP A 256 -1.62 1.10 -18.49
N ASN A 257 -1.27 2.10 -19.31
CA ASN A 257 -1.99 3.37 -19.42
C ASN A 257 -2.33 3.94 -18.03
N TRP A 258 -1.32 4.14 -17.17
CA TRP A 258 -1.59 4.62 -15.81
C TRP A 258 -2.28 5.98 -15.79
N ASN A 259 -3.28 6.08 -14.91
CA ASN A 259 -3.95 7.28 -14.49
C ASN A 259 -3.49 7.57 -13.05
N LEU A 260 -2.79 8.68 -12.85
CA LEU A 260 -2.34 9.17 -11.56
C LEU A 260 -3.23 10.35 -11.13
N THR A 261 -3.73 10.33 -9.91
CA THR A 261 -4.53 11.44 -9.36
C THR A 261 -4.13 11.71 -7.91
N TRP A 262 -4.42 12.92 -7.45
CA TRP A 262 -4.17 13.42 -6.11
C TRP A 262 -5.18 14.53 -5.80
N GLU A 263 -5.11 15.14 -4.62
CA GLU A 263 -5.96 16.27 -4.24
C GLU A 263 -5.13 17.48 -3.82
N TRP A 264 -5.35 18.60 -4.50
CA TRP A 264 -4.89 19.92 -4.07
C TRP A 264 -5.68 20.37 -2.84
N LYS A 265 -4.98 20.75 -1.77
CA LYS A 265 -5.60 21.08 -0.47
C LYS A 265 -5.62 22.58 -0.19
N ARG A 266 -4.82 23.37 -0.91
CA ARG A 266 -4.59 24.80 -0.66
C ARG A 266 -4.88 25.65 -1.90
N GLY A 267 -5.67 25.14 -2.85
CA GLY A 267 -6.10 25.87 -4.05
C GLY A 267 -5.03 26.00 -5.13
N GLU A 268 -4.03 25.12 -5.11
CA GLU A 268 -2.97 25.06 -6.12
C GLU A 268 -3.52 24.65 -7.50
N PHE A 269 -2.85 25.07 -8.58
CA PHE A 269 -3.19 24.68 -9.95
C PHE A 269 -1.96 24.42 -10.83
N ILE A 270 -2.14 23.62 -11.87
CA ILE A 270 -1.08 23.20 -12.80
C ILE A 270 -1.05 24.17 -13.98
N TYR A 271 0.00 24.98 -14.09
CA TYR A 271 0.18 25.92 -15.19
C TYR A 271 0.69 25.22 -16.46
N ASN A 272 1.75 24.41 -16.35
CA ASN A 272 2.26 23.61 -17.47
C ASN A 272 2.77 22.24 -17.00
N MET A 273 2.95 21.32 -17.95
CA MET A 273 3.47 19.96 -17.71
C MET A 273 4.42 19.51 -18.84
N ARG A 274 5.39 18.67 -18.48
CA ARG A 274 6.31 17.97 -19.39
C ARG A 274 6.49 16.52 -18.97
N GLY A 275 6.57 15.59 -19.91
CA GLY A 275 6.61 14.14 -19.68
C GLY A 275 5.24 13.50 -19.48
N ALA A 276 4.24 14.27 -19.06
CA ALA A 276 2.86 13.84 -18.84
C ALA A 276 1.87 14.98 -19.16
N TYR A 277 0.57 14.67 -19.20
CA TYR A 277 -0.52 15.62 -19.42
C TYR A 277 -1.75 15.26 -18.58
N THR A 278 -2.64 16.22 -18.32
CA THR A 278 -3.95 15.93 -17.72
C THR A 278 -4.94 15.40 -18.76
N LEU A 279 -5.72 14.39 -18.39
CA LEU A 279 -6.70 13.73 -19.26
C LEU A 279 -7.76 14.70 -19.79
N THR A 280 -8.21 15.62 -18.92
CA THR A 280 -8.97 16.82 -19.30
C THR A 280 -8.03 18.03 -19.33
N LYS A 281 -8.11 18.87 -20.36
CA LYS A 281 -7.46 20.18 -20.39
C LYS A 281 -8.52 21.25 -20.22
N GLU A 282 -8.56 21.86 -19.03
CA GLU A 282 -9.61 22.83 -18.69
C GLU A 282 -9.24 24.28 -19.02
N GLY A 283 -7.95 24.63 -19.13
CA GLY A 283 -7.38 25.96 -19.41
C GLY A 283 -8.35 27.16 -19.38
N PRO A 284 -9.06 27.47 -20.48
CA PRO A 284 -10.02 28.59 -20.53
C PRO A 284 -11.09 28.61 -19.42
N ALA A 285 -11.54 27.44 -18.94
CA ALA A 285 -12.49 27.35 -17.82
C ALA A 285 -11.86 27.76 -16.48
N CYS A 286 -10.53 27.73 -16.36
CA CYS A 286 -9.82 28.14 -15.14
C CYS A 286 -9.91 29.66 -14.86
N VAL A 287 -10.36 30.46 -15.83
CA VAL A 287 -10.78 31.86 -15.63
C VAL A 287 -11.92 31.98 -14.60
N TYR A 288 -12.72 30.92 -14.39
CA TYR A 288 -13.78 30.89 -13.38
C TYR A 288 -13.38 30.19 -12.08
N SER A 289 -12.10 29.79 -11.93
CA SER A 289 -11.59 29.15 -10.72
C SER A 289 -11.44 30.16 -9.56
N PRO A 290 -11.45 29.71 -8.29
CA PRO A 290 -11.14 30.57 -7.15
C PRO A 290 -9.77 31.26 -7.25
N ALA A 291 -8.81 30.65 -7.96
CA ALA A 291 -7.49 31.24 -8.19
C ALA A 291 -7.54 32.47 -9.12
N ALA A 292 -8.47 32.54 -10.07
CA ALA A 292 -8.64 33.68 -10.96
C ALA A 292 -9.17 34.92 -10.23
N GLY A 293 -9.96 34.75 -9.15
CA GLY A 293 -10.34 35.85 -8.27
C GLY A 293 -9.15 36.51 -7.55
N TYR A 294 -8.04 35.79 -7.37
CA TYR A 294 -6.81 36.31 -6.81
C TYR A 294 -5.86 36.87 -7.88
N TYR A 295 -5.64 36.12 -8.96
CA TYR A 295 -4.70 36.46 -10.04
C TYR A 295 -5.37 37.26 -11.17
N LYS A 296 -5.82 38.48 -10.87
CA LYS A 296 -6.64 39.30 -11.79
C LYS A 296 -5.99 39.59 -13.15
N ASP A 297 -4.68 39.85 -13.16
CA ASP A 297 -3.91 40.23 -14.36
C ASP A 297 -3.18 39.03 -15.01
N PHE A 298 -3.51 37.81 -14.60
CA PHE A 298 -2.88 36.58 -15.08
C PHE A 298 -3.69 35.95 -16.21
N ASP A 299 -3.03 35.58 -17.30
CA ASP A 299 -3.68 34.81 -18.36
C ASP A 299 -3.88 33.36 -17.92
N PHE A 300 -5.15 32.97 -17.70
CA PHE A 300 -5.53 31.60 -17.40
C PHE A 300 -5.68 30.72 -18.66
N THR A 301 -5.69 31.29 -19.86
CA THR A 301 -5.81 30.54 -21.13
C THR A 301 -4.74 29.44 -21.30
N PRO A 302 -3.44 29.65 -21.00
CA PRO A 302 -2.41 28.61 -21.10
C PRO A 302 -2.38 27.61 -19.93
N VAL A 303 -3.25 27.75 -18.91
CA VAL A 303 -3.27 26.85 -17.74
C VAL A 303 -3.60 25.42 -18.16
N TYR A 304 -2.84 24.45 -17.64
CA TYR A 304 -3.05 23.04 -17.96
C TYR A 304 -4.30 22.47 -17.28
N SER A 305 -4.42 22.68 -15.96
CA SER A 305 -5.57 22.26 -15.17
C SER A 305 -5.67 22.99 -13.83
N CYS A 306 -6.89 23.40 -13.49
CA CYS A 306 -7.28 23.94 -12.18
C CYS A 306 -8.22 22.98 -11.42
N GLU A 307 -8.40 21.75 -11.90
CA GLU A 307 -9.17 20.73 -11.19
C GLU A 307 -8.55 20.49 -9.81
N LYS A 308 -9.39 20.41 -8.76
CA LYS A 308 -8.93 20.05 -7.41
C LYS A 308 -8.32 18.64 -7.37
N ARG A 309 -8.74 17.75 -8.27
CA ARG A 309 -8.31 16.34 -8.36
C ARG A 309 -7.99 15.96 -9.81
N PRO A 310 -6.90 16.48 -10.40
CA PRO A 310 -6.57 16.21 -11.79
C PRO A 310 -6.30 14.71 -12.00
N ILE A 311 -6.60 14.21 -13.19
CA ILE A 311 -6.14 12.90 -13.67
C ILE A 311 -4.98 13.14 -14.63
N VAL A 312 -3.77 12.77 -14.22
CA VAL A 312 -2.54 12.85 -15.01
C VAL A 312 -2.24 11.50 -15.66
N VAL A 313 -1.85 11.56 -16.92
CA VAL A 313 -1.47 10.41 -17.76
C VAL A 313 -0.14 10.70 -18.44
N ASP A 314 0.65 9.64 -18.65
CA ASP A 314 1.94 9.70 -19.34
C ASP A 314 1.78 10.13 -20.81
N LEU A 315 2.83 10.74 -21.38
CA LEU A 315 2.87 11.00 -22.82
C LEU A 315 3.04 9.69 -23.63
N PRO A 316 2.63 9.68 -24.91
CA PRO A 316 2.89 8.57 -25.81
C PRO A 316 4.32 8.62 -26.38
N PRO A 317 4.94 7.50 -26.81
CA PRO A 317 6.32 7.44 -27.30
C PRO A 317 6.66 8.41 -28.44
N GLU A 318 5.69 8.71 -29.29
CA GLU A 318 5.84 9.65 -30.41
C GLU A 318 6.14 11.08 -29.94
N ARG A 319 5.91 11.38 -28.65
CA ARG A 319 6.19 12.67 -27.99
C ARG A 319 7.42 12.64 -27.07
N GLU A 320 8.15 11.52 -26.99
CA GLU A 320 9.34 11.41 -26.12
C GLU A 320 10.38 12.53 -26.40
N LYS A 321 10.62 12.83 -27.67
CA LYS A 321 11.61 13.83 -28.13
C LYS A 321 11.02 15.22 -28.40
N ASP A 322 9.76 15.46 -28.03
CA ASP A 322 9.08 16.73 -28.21
C ASP A 322 9.73 17.82 -27.32
N LYS A 323 10.07 18.99 -27.87
CA LYS A 323 10.83 20.02 -27.14
C LYS A 323 10.01 20.71 -26.06
N ASP A 324 8.70 20.83 -26.28
CA ASP A 324 7.81 21.65 -25.46
C ASP A 324 7.15 20.80 -24.36
N VAL A 325 6.66 19.61 -24.72
CA VAL A 325 6.00 18.69 -23.76
C VAL A 325 6.84 17.46 -23.41
N GLY A 326 7.82 17.06 -24.22
CA GLY A 326 8.65 15.88 -24.01
C GLY A 326 10.02 16.19 -23.42
N ASN A 327 11.02 15.40 -23.83
CA ASN A 327 12.43 15.44 -23.42
C ASN A 327 12.66 15.37 -21.89
N ILE A 328 11.90 14.50 -21.22
CA ILE A 328 12.09 14.16 -19.80
C ILE A 328 12.64 12.72 -19.71
N PRO A 329 13.80 12.46 -19.06
CA PRO A 329 14.32 11.11 -18.93
C PRO A 329 13.31 10.17 -18.26
N PHE A 330 13.15 8.95 -18.79
CA PHE A 330 12.16 7.96 -18.35
C PHE A 330 10.67 8.37 -18.51
N CYS A 331 10.32 9.42 -19.25
CA CYS A 331 8.91 9.70 -19.59
C CYS A 331 8.37 8.79 -20.70
N CYS A 332 7.13 9.08 -21.11
CA CYS A 332 6.66 8.93 -22.48
C CYS A 332 6.53 7.49 -23.00
N LYS A 333 6.03 6.59 -22.15
CA LYS A 333 5.79 5.17 -22.46
C LYS A 333 4.30 4.83 -22.62
N ASN A 334 3.45 5.82 -22.92
CA ASN A 334 1.99 5.70 -22.92
C ASN A 334 1.42 5.11 -21.62
N GLY A 335 2.10 5.34 -20.50
CA GLY A 335 1.69 4.87 -19.19
C GLY A 335 2.06 3.42 -18.92
N THR A 336 3.01 2.86 -19.68
CA THR A 336 3.60 1.54 -19.43
C THR A 336 4.66 1.64 -18.34
N LEU A 337 4.48 0.90 -17.25
CA LEU A 337 5.45 0.73 -16.17
C LEU A 337 5.62 -0.78 -15.91
N LEU A 338 6.76 -1.34 -16.32
CA LEU A 338 7.05 -2.77 -16.20
C LEU A 338 7.62 -3.12 -14.82
N PRO A 339 7.62 -4.41 -14.40
CA PRO A 339 8.37 -4.84 -13.24
C PRO A 339 9.88 -4.90 -13.54
N PRO A 340 10.76 -4.64 -12.54
CA PRO A 340 12.22 -4.70 -12.73
C PRO A 340 12.76 -6.06 -13.18
N THR A 341 11.99 -7.13 -12.98
CA THR A 341 12.28 -8.50 -13.45
C THR A 341 12.19 -8.68 -14.97
N MET A 342 11.47 -7.78 -15.65
CA MET A 342 11.36 -7.75 -17.11
C MET A 342 12.31 -6.71 -17.71
N ASP A 343 12.22 -5.47 -17.24
CA ASP A 343 12.99 -4.34 -17.77
C ASP A 343 13.08 -3.20 -16.73
N GLU A 344 14.23 -3.11 -16.06
CA GLU A 344 14.51 -2.04 -15.08
C GLU A 344 14.44 -0.64 -15.71
N SER A 345 14.78 -0.48 -17.00
CA SER A 345 14.73 0.82 -17.69
C SER A 345 13.29 1.32 -17.91
N LYS A 346 12.32 0.39 -18.00
CA LYS A 346 10.89 0.67 -18.09
C LYS A 346 10.17 0.61 -16.73
N SER A 347 10.89 0.43 -15.62
CA SER A 347 10.34 0.38 -14.26
C SER A 347 10.20 1.76 -13.59
N ARG A 348 10.56 2.84 -14.30
CA ARG A 348 10.41 4.24 -13.86
C ARG A 348 9.60 5.07 -14.85
N ALA A 349 8.77 5.97 -14.35
CA ALA A 349 8.14 7.06 -15.09
C ALA A 349 8.44 8.41 -14.43
N VAL A 350 8.71 9.45 -15.22
CA VAL A 350 9.01 10.80 -14.71
C VAL A 350 8.27 11.85 -15.51
N PHE A 351 7.71 12.83 -14.82
CA PHE A 351 7.18 14.05 -15.42
C PHE A 351 7.45 15.26 -14.54
N GLN A 352 7.39 16.45 -15.12
CA GLN A 352 7.57 17.73 -14.44
C GLN A 352 6.35 18.62 -14.65
N MET A 353 6.09 19.52 -13.70
CA MET A 353 5.00 20.50 -13.77
C MET A 353 5.36 21.81 -13.07
N GLN A 354 4.85 22.91 -13.62
CA GLN A 354 4.84 24.20 -12.93
C GLN A 354 3.52 24.35 -12.16
N VAL A 355 3.62 24.54 -10.85
CA VAL A 355 2.46 24.64 -9.95
C VAL A 355 2.40 26.06 -9.38
N TYR A 356 1.24 26.70 -9.52
CA TYR A 356 0.96 27.99 -8.90
C TYR A 356 0.23 27.78 -7.57
N LYS A 357 0.55 28.64 -6.61
CA LYS A 357 -0.02 28.67 -5.26
C LYS A 357 -1.02 29.82 -5.15
N VAL A 358 -1.86 29.84 -4.12
CA VAL A 358 -2.74 30.97 -3.78
C VAL A 358 -2.50 31.41 -2.33
N PRO A 359 -2.97 32.59 -1.89
CA PRO A 359 -2.84 33.02 -0.50
C PRO A 359 -3.43 31.99 0.48
N PRO A 360 -2.84 31.81 1.67
CA PRO A 360 -1.72 32.58 2.23
C PRO A 360 -0.32 32.12 1.79
N ASP A 361 -0.19 31.03 1.03
CA ASP A 361 1.07 30.27 0.87
C ASP A 361 2.03 30.85 -0.19
N LEU A 362 2.16 32.17 -0.28
CA LEU A 362 2.96 32.87 -1.31
C LEU A 362 4.46 33.01 -0.98
N ASN A 363 4.93 32.41 0.11
CA ASN A 363 6.34 32.41 0.48
C ASN A 363 7.11 31.31 -0.26
N ARG A 364 8.37 31.57 -0.66
CA ARG A 364 9.21 30.59 -1.39
C ARG A 364 9.42 29.27 -0.64
N THR A 365 9.34 29.32 0.69
CA THR A 365 9.49 28.18 1.60
C THR A 365 8.15 27.52 1.98
N ALA A 366 7.00 28.16 1.71
CA ALA A 366 5.68 27.59 1.91
C ALA A 366 5.38 26.61 0.76
N LEU A 367 5.86 25.38 0.93
CA LEU A 367 5.76 24.29 -0.02
C LEU A 367 5.08 23.10 0.65
N TYR A 368 3.95 22.67 0.07
CA TYR A 368 3.17 21.53 0.54
C TYR A 368 2.95 20.58 -0.64
N PRO A 369 3.09 19.26 -0.45
CA PRO A 369 2.74 18.29 -1.48
C PRO A 369 1.22 18.14 -1.55
N PRO A 370 0.64 17.77 -2.71
CA PRO A 370 -0.73 17.34 -2.75
C PRO A 370 -0.92 16.04 -1.95
N GLN A 371 -2.16 15.76 -1.56
CA GLN A 371 -2.53 14.63 -0.70
C GLN A 371 -3.39 13.61 -1.46
N ASN A 372 -3.79 12.53 -0.79
CA ASN A 372 -4.78 11.57 -1.30
C ASN A 372 -4.41 10.97 -2.68
N TRP A 373 -3.13 10.65 -2.86
CA TRP A 373 -2.57 10.08 -4.09
C TRP A 373 -3.21 8.72 -4.41
N ARG A 374 -3.53 8.48 -5.69
CA ARG A 374 -4.05 7.22 -6.20
C ARG A 374 -3.53 6.97 -7.61
N ILE A 375 -3.16 5.74 -7.90
CA ILE A 375 -2.71 5.32 -9.22
C ILE A 375 -3.45 4.06 -9.65
N THR A 376 -3.97 4.07 -10.88
CA THR A 376 -4.70 2.96 -11.48
C THR A 376 -4.25 2.76 -12.92
N GLY A 377 -4.34 1.54 -13.43
CA GLY A 377 -4.15 1.25 -14.85
C GLY A 377 -5.31 0.43 -15.38
N LYS A 378 -5.16 -0.08 -16.61
CA LYS A 378 -6.19 -0.90 -17.25
C LYS A 378 -6.35 -2.26 -16.56
N LEU A 379 -5.36 -3.14 -16.70
CA LEU A 379 -5.26 -4.39 -15.96
C LEU A 379 -4.00 -4.31 -15.09
N ASN A 380 -4.19 -4.17 -13.79
CA ASN A 380 -3.11 -3.87 -12.84
C ASN A 380 -3.57 -4.19 -11.41
N PRO A 381 -2.64 -4.52 -10.49
CA PRO A 381 -2.96 -4.73 -9.08
C PRO A 381 -3.54 -3.48 -8.41
N GLN A 382 -4.37 -3.70 -7.38
CA GLN A 382 -5.00 -2.62 -6.62
C GLN A 382 -4.01 -1.97 -5.63
N TYR A 383 -3.52 -0.77 -5.95
CA TYR A 383 -2.64 -0.02 -5.07
C TYR A 383 -3.41 0.77 -3.99
N VAL A 384 -2.90 0.74 -2.76
CA VAL A 384 -3.25 1.70 -1.71
C VAL A 384 -2.02 2.52 -1.38
N CYS A 385 -2.14 3.84 -1.56
CA CYS A 385 -1.08 4.81 -1.30
C CYS A 385 -1.31 5.52 0.03
N GLY A 386 -0.24 5.73 0.80
CA GLY A 386 -0.27 6.53 2.03
C GLY A 386 -0.16 8.03 1.77
N GLN A 387 -0.18 8.80 2.86
CA GLN A 387 0.03 10.25 2.82
C GLN A 387 1.51 10.60 2.54
N PRO A 388 1.81 11.76 1.91
CA PRO A 388 3.17 12.14 1.51
C PRO A 388 4.08 12.45 2.71
N VAL A 389 5.15 11.69 2.86
CA VAL A 389 6.12 11.79 3.96
C VAL A 389 7.28 12.70 3.58
N ARG A 390 7.72 13.58 4.50
CA ARG A 390 8.85 14.50 4.29
C ARG A 390 10.19 13.76 4.37
N VAL A 391 10.88 13.63 3.24
CA VAL A 391 12.14 12.86 3.11
C VAL A 391 13.33 13.75 2.75
N SER A 392 14.54 13.20 2.81
CA SER A 392 15.75 13.93 2.42
C SER A 392 15.68 14.37 0.94
N PRO A 393 16.07 15.62 0.62
CA PRO A 393 16.12 16.13 -0.74
C PRO A 393 16.74 15.14 -1.72
N MET A 394 16.02 14.90 -2.82
CA MET A 394 16.55 14.14 -3.96
C MET A 394 17.67 14.94 -4.61
N VAL A 395 18.74 14.26 -5.03
CA VAL A 395 19.89 14.89 -5.69
C VAL A 395 19.85 14.51 -7.16
N PHE A 396 19.84 15.52 -8.03
CA PHE A 396 19.77 15.34 -9.47
C PHE A 396 21.14 15.64 -10.11
N PRO A 397 21.58 14.87 -11.12
CA PRO A 397 22.79 15.18 -11.87
C PRO A 397 22.61 16.47 -12.67
N ASP A 398 23.71 17.14 -13.00
CA ASP A 398 23.68 18.35 -13.82
C ASP A 398 23.17 18.05 -15.25
N ALA A 399 22.18 18.83 -15.71
CA ALA A 399 21.58 18.66 -17.03
C ALA A 399 22.56 18.95 -18.19
N THR A 400 23.66 19.65 -17.93
CA THR A 400 24.73 19.93 -18.91
C THR A 400 25.80 18.82 -18.97
N GLY A 401 25.71 17.79 -18.12
CA GLY A 401 26.68 16.71 -18.04
C GLY A 401 27.93 17.03 -17.21
N LEU A 402 27.94 18.17 -16.50
CA LEU A 402 28.96 18.47 -15.50
C LEU A 402 28.89 17.50 -14.31
N MET A 403 30.01 17.35 -13.59
CA MET A 403 30.10 16.53 -12.36
C MET A 403 29.36 17.15 -11.16
N SER A 404 28.73 18.31 -11.33
CA SER A 404 27.84 18.94 -10.35
C SER A 404 26.58 18.10 -10.13
N SER A 405 25.94 18.31 -8.98
CA SER A 405 24.61 17.80 -8.72
C SER A 405 23.81 18.83 -7.93
N THR A 406 22.51 18.91 -8.21
CA THR A 406 21.60 19.91 -7.64
C THR A 406 20.60 19.20 -6.73
N PRO A 407 20.55 19.51 -5.43
CA PRO A 407 19.51 18.98 -4.55
C PRO A 407 18.17 19.67 -4.83
N ALA A 408 17.07 18.93 -4.66
CA ALA A 408 15.74 19.51 -4.59
C ALA A 408 15.65 20.56 -3.47
N VAL A 409 14.85 21.59 -3.66
CA VAL A 409 14.43 22.51 -2.58
C VAL A 409 13.67 21.72 -1.50
N ALA A 410 12.84 20.76 -1.93
CA ALA A 410 11.91 20.07 -1.06
C ALA A 410 11.47 18.73 -1.68
N SER A 411 11.69 17.61 -0.97
CA SER A 411 11.25 16.28 -1.39
C SER A 411 10.18 15.68 -0.45
N TRP A 412 9.22 14.97 -1.04
CA TRP A 412 8.30 14.07 -0.33
C TRP A 412 8.25 12.72 -1.04
N GLN A 413 7.92 11.67 -0.28
CA GLN A 413 7.71 10.34 -0.81
C GLN A 413 6.34 9.81 -0.38
N VAL A 414 5.63 9.22 -1.33
CA VAL A 414 4.39 8.47 -1.16
C VAL A 414 4.73 6.99 -1.36
N ALA A 415 4.36 6.16 -0.40
CA ALA A 415 4.44 4.70 -0.48
C ALA A 415 3.10 4.12 -0.94
N CYS A 416 3.11 3.32 -2.01
CA CYS A 416 1.94 2.64 -2.56
C CYS A 416 2.19 1.13 -2.55
N ASN A 417 1.34 0.38 -1.85
CA ASN A 417 1.46 -1.07 -1.72
C ASN A 417 0.31 -1.81 -2.42
N ILE A 418 0.61 -3.00 -2.92
CA ILE A 418 -0.37 -3.86 -3.59
C ILE A 418 -1.28 -4.49 -2.54
N THR A 419 -2.58 -4.33 -2.75
CA THR A 419 -3.63 -4.98 -1.98
C THR A 419 -4.28 -6.08 -2.78
N ARG A 420 -4.76 -7.13 -2.10
CA ARG A 420 -5.43 -8.23 -2.79
C ARG A 420 -6.86 -7.83 -3.18
N PRO A 421 -7.33 -8.27 -4.37
CA PRO A 421 -8.72 -8.10 -4.75
C PRO A 421 -9.69 -8.67 -3.70
N LYS A 422 -10.73 -7.90 -3.37
CA LYS A 422 -11.86 -8.38 -2.57
C LYS A 422 -12.70 -9.38 -3.40
N LYS A 423 -13.56 -10.18 -2.75
CA LYS A 423 -14.53 -11.04 -3.47
C LYS A 423 -15.32 -10.17 -4.47
N ARG A 424 -15.41 -10.61 -5.73
CA ARG A 424 -16.03 -9.87 -6.87
C ARG A 424 -15.30 -8.60 -7.31
N ALA A 425 -14.02 -8.43 -6.99
CA ALA A 425 -13.23 -7.26 -7.39
C ALA A 425 -11.92 -7.60 -8.11
N ALA A 426 -11.72 -8.84 -8.56
CA ALA A 426 -10.61 -9.18 -9.44
C ALA A 426 -10.86 -8.61 -10.85
N LYS A 427 -9.83 -8.47 -11.68
CA LYS A 427 -9.98 -8.09 -13.11
C LYS A 427 -9.75 -9.25 -14.09
N CYS A 428 -9.32 -10.43 -13.60
CA CYS A 428 -9.12 -11.64 -14.40
C CYS A 428 -9.58 -12.90 -13.67
N CYS A 429 -9.93 -13.95 -14.44
CA CYS A 429 -10.40 -15.22 -13.90
C CYS A 429 -9.58 -16.43 -14.36
N VAL A 430 -9.59 -17.49 -13.56
CA VAL A 430 -9.00 -18.79 -13.91
C VAL A 430 -10.08 -19.87 -13.96
N SER A 431 -9.90 -20.83 -14.87
CA SER A 431 -10.70 -22.04 -14.99
C SER A 431 -9.81 -23.28 -14.92
N PHE A 432 -10.30 -24.35 -14.30
CA PHE A 432 -9.55 -25.58 -14.07
C PHE A 432 -10.11 -26.75 -14.86
N SER A 433 -9.24 -27.51 -15.53
CA SER A 433 -9.59 -28.73 -16.26
C SER A 433 -8.46 -29.77 -16.12
N ALA A 434 -8.74 -31.04 -16.43
CA ALA A 434 -7.76 -32.11 -16.34
C ALA A 434 -8.12 -33.30 -17.21
N TYR A 435 -7.13 -34.07 -17.68
CA TYR A 435 -7.31 -35.25 -18.54
C TYR A 435 -8.29 -36.31 -18.02
N TYR A 436 -8.53 -36.35 -16.71
CA TYR A 436 -9.42 -37.32 -16.05
C TYR A 436 -10.86 -36.80 -15.83
N ASN A 437 -11.21 -35.61 -16.34
CA ASN A 437 -12.54 -35.04 -16.21
C ASN A 437 -12.98 -34.38 -17.53
N ASP A 438 -14.17 -34.73 -18.00
CA ASP A 438 -14.76 -34.22 -19.24
C ASP A 438 -15.27 -32.77 -19.16
N SER A 439 -15.28 -32.20 -17.95
CA SER A 439 -15.85 -30.89 -17.65
C SER A 439 -14.76 -29.93 -17.17
N VAL A 440 -14.93 -28.65 -17.54
CA VAL A 440 -14.16 -27.54 -16.98
C VAL A 440 -14.89 -26.99 -15.76
N VAL A 441 -14.13 -26.73 -14.68
CA VAL A 441 -14.60 -25.89 -13.58
C VAL A 441 -14.30 -24.43 -13.95
N PRO A 442 -15.32 -23.60 -14.23
CA PRO A 442 -15.11 -22.17 -14.48
C PRO A 442 -14.72 -21.44 -13.19
N CYS A 443 -14.44 -20.15 -13.32
CA CYS A 443 -14.30 -19.27 -12.17
C CYS A 443 -15.65 -19.07 -11.44
N ASN A 444 -15.59 -18.46 -10.27
CA ASN A 444 -16.75 -18.16 -9.45
C ASN A 444 -17.63 -17.09 -10.13
N THR A 445 -18.93 -17.11 -9.81
CA THR A 445 -19.89 -16.10 -10.27
C THR A 445 -19.45 -14.69 -9.88
N CYS A 446 -19.64 -13.74 -10.79
CA CYS A 446 -19.25 -12.34 -10.63
C CYS A 446 -17.79 -12.12 -10.16
N ALA A 447 -16.82 -12.96 -10.55
CA ALA A 447 -15.44 -12.82 -10.10
C ALA A 447 -14.85 -11.42 -10.36
N CYS A 448 -15.22 -10.80 -11.48
CA CYS A 448 -14.87 -9.44 -11.85
C CYS A 448 -16.03 -8.42 -11.70
N GLY A 449 -16.96 -8.71 -10.80
CA GLY A 449 -18.13 -7.87 -10.49
C GLY A 449 -19.43 -8.48 -10.98
N CYS A 450 -20.53 -8.20 -10.28
CA CYS A 450 -21.87 -8.35 -10.84
C CYS A 450 -22.25 -7.00 -11.45
N GLY A 451 -22.61 -6.98 -12.73
CA GLY A 451 -23.29 -5.82 -13.31
C GLY A 451 -24.71 -5.66 -12.73
N ASN A 452 -25.52 -4.79 -13.35
CA ASN A 452 -26.88 -4.52 -12.88
C ASN A 452 -27.86 -5.71 -13.05
N ASP A 453 -27.48 -6.77 -13.78
CA ASP A 453 -28.35 -7.92 -14.12
C ASP A 453 -28.60 -8.94 -12.99
N THR A 454 -28.30 -8.58 -11.73
CA THR A 454 -28.60 -9.41 -10.53
C THR A 454 -30.10 -9.71 -10.35
N ALA A 455 -30.98 -9.08 -11.13
CA ALA A 455 -32.40 -9.40 -11.20
C ALA A 455 -32.72 -10.71 -11.98
N THR A 456 -31.81 -11.18 -12.85
CA THR A 456 -32.07 -12.35 -13.74
C THR A 456 -31.20 -13.57 -13.43
N CYS A 457 -30.13 -13.39 -12.65
CA CYS A 457 -29.18 -14.43 -12.27
C CYS A 457 -28.86 -14.37 -10.78
N ASP A 458 -28.49 -15.52 -10.20
CA ASP A 458 -28.01 -15.63 -8.83
C ASP A 458 -26.51 -15.30 -8.76
N PRO A 459 -26.11 -14.23 -8.04
CA PRO A 459 -24.72 -13.84 -7.92
C PRO A 459 -23.91 -14.72 -6.94
N ASP A 460 -24.55 -15.47 -6.05
CA ASP A 460 -23.92 -16.33 -5.03
C ASP A 460 -24.08 -17.83 -5.30
N ALA A 461 -24.88 -18.23 -6.29
CA ALA A 461 -24.91 -19.60 -6.80
C ALA A 461 -23.54 -20.05 -7.32
N ARG A 462 -23.27 -21.36 -7.24
CA ARG A 462 -22.03 -21.93 -7.81
C ARG A 462 -22.08 -21.93 -9.33
N ALA A 463 -21.01 -21.47 -9.96
CA ALA A 463 -20.88 -21.48 -11.42
C ALA A 463 -21.02 -22.90 -12.00
N MET A 464 -21.73 -23.03 -13.12
CA MET A 464 -22.01 -24.33 -13.72
C MET A 464 -20.80 -24.88 -14.48
N LEU A 465 -20.54 -26.18 -14.32
CA LEU A 465 -19.49 -26.88 -15.05
C LEU A 465 -19.72 -26.79 -16.57
N LEU A 466 -18.67 -26.49 -17.33
CA LEU A 466 -18.71 -26.23 -18.77
C LEU A 466 -18.11 -27.39 -19.57
N PRO A 467 -18.52 -27.61 -20.84
CA PRO A 467 -17.74 -28.40 -21.79
C PRO A 467 -16.49 -27.60 -22.23
N PRO A 468 -15.36 -28.26 -22.58
CA PRO A 468 -14.10 -27.57 -22.89
C PRO A 468 -14.19 -26.52 -23.99
N GLU A 469 -15.02 -26.76 -25.01
CA GLU A 469 -15.18 -25.87 -26.16
C GLU A 469 -15.84 -24.54 -25.79
N ALA A 470 -16.60 -24.50 -24.68
CA ALA A 470 -17.22 -23.25 -24.20
C ALA A 470 -16.20 -22.22 -23.70
N LEU A 471 -14.95 -22.61 -23.44
CA LEU A 471 -13.87 -21.67 -23.11
C LEU A 471 -13.49 -20.75 -24.27
N LEU A 472 -13.79 -21.12 -25.52
CA LEU A 472 -13.54 -20.32 -26.72
C LEU A 472 -14.76 -19.50 -27.17
N ILE A 473 -15.81 -19.43 -26.34
CA ILE A 473 -17.06 -18.73 -26.63
C ILE A 473 -17.21 -17.54 -25.66
N PRO A 474 -17.70 -16.35 -26.09
CA PRO A 474 -18.01 -15.22 -25.22
C PRO A 474 -18.99 -15.60 -24.12
N PHE A 475 -18.89 -14.95 -22.95
CA PHE A 475 -19.61 -15.33 -21.74
C PHE A 475 -21.14 -15.42 -21.91
N ASP A 476 -21.75 -14.47 -22.61
CA ASP A 476 -23.20 -14.43 -22.86
C ASP A 476 -23.71 -15.72 -23.51
N ASN A 477 -22.94 -16.23 -24.47
CA ASN A 477 -23.23 -17.45 -25.22
C ASN A 477 -22.84 -18.75 -24.49
N ARG A 478 -22.04 -18.68 -23.40
CA ARG A 478 -21.70 -19.88 -22.59
C ARG A 478 -22.92 -20.46 -21.89
N THR A 479 -23.90 -19.65 -21.51
CA THR A 479 -25.11 -20.08 -20.79
C THR A 479 -25.88 -21.18 -21.53
N ALA A 480 -26.01 -21.07 -22.86
CA ALA A 480 -26.68 -22.08 -23.68
C ALA A 480 -25.90 -23.41 -23.69
N LYS A 481 -24.58 -23.36 -23.90
CA LYS A 481 -23.69 -24.53 -23.85
C LYS A 481 -23.72 -25.19 -22.46
N ALA A 482 -23.71 -24.41 -21.40
CA ALA A 482 -23.72 -24.88 -20.02
C ALA A 482 -25.04 -25.60 -19.67
N ARG A 483 -26.20 -25.06 -20.09
CA ARG A 483 -27.51 -25.74 -19.96
C ARG A 483 -27.56 -27.06 -20.75
N ALA A 484 -27.09 -27.06 -22.00
CA ALA A 484 -27.04 -28.26 -22.83
C ALA A 484 -26.14 -29.34 -22.21
N TRP A 485 -24.96 -28.96 -21.71
CA TRP A 485 -24.03 -29.87 -21.03
C TRP A 485 -24.60 -30.42 -19.72
N ALA A 486 -25.25 -29.58 -18.91
CA ALA A 486 -25.93 -30.04 -17.70
C ALA A 486 -27.02 -31.08 -18.01
N LYS A 487 -27.81 -30.89 -19.07
CA LYS A 487 -28.79 -31.87 -19.55
C LYS A 487 -28.12 -33.18 -19.97
N ILE A 488 -27.05 -33.14 -20.76
CA ILE A 488 -26.29 -34.33 -21.21
C ILE A 488 -25.67 -35.10 -20.02
N LYS A 489 -25.21 -34.38 -18.99
CA LYS A 489 -24.57 -34.98 -17.80
C LYS A 489 -25.54 -35.23 -16.64
N HIS A 490 -26.86 -35.12 -16.87
CA HIS A 490 -27.91 -35.28 -15.86
C HIS A 490 -27.68 -34.45 -14.58
N ARG A 491 -27.11 -33.25 -14.71
CA ARG A 491 -26.83 -32.32 -13.60
C ARG A 491 -28.01 -31.37 -13.42
N ARG A 492 -28.34 -31.09 -12.15
CA ARG A 492 -29.35 -30.07 -11.82
C ARG A 492 -28.86 -28.69 -12.24
N VAL A 493 -29.74 -27.92 -12.84
CA VAL A 493 -29.55 -26.50 -13.20
C VAL A 493 -30.33 -25.67 -12.18
N THR A 494 -29.71 -24.64 -11.60
CA THR A 494 -30.41 -23.74 -10.67
C THR A 494 -31.32 -22.77 -11.43
N ASN A 495 -32.41 -22.35 -10.78
CA ASN A 495 -33.25 -21.27 -11.27
C ASN A 495 -33.51 -20.29 -10.11
N PRO A 496 -33.03 -19.04 -10.15
CA PRO A 496 -32.25 -18.43 -11.24
C PRO A 496 -30.89 -19.10 -11.53
N MET A 497 -30.38 -18.85 -12.73
CA MET A 497 -29.08 -19.35 -13.20
C MET A 497 -27.94 -18.64 -12.45
N PRO A 498 -26.76 -19.24 -12.27
CA PRO A 498 -25.60 -18.52 -11.74
C PRO A 498 -25.18 -17.40 -12.70
N CYS A 499 -24.83 -16.23 -12.17
CA CYS A 499 -24.35 -15.09 -12.98
C CYS A 499 -23.03 -15.40 -13.71
N SER A 500 -22.75 -14.66 -14.78
CA SER A 500 -21.43 -14.61 -15.44
C SER A 500 -20.32 -14.16 -14.48
N ASP A 501 -19.06 -14.45 -14.81
CA ASP A 501 -17.91 -13.94 -14.04
C ASP A 501 -17.54 -12.48 -14.40
N ASN A 502 -17.98 -12.02 -15.57
CA ASN A 502 -17.76 -10.68 -16.16
C ASN A 502 -16.28 -10.31 -16.37
N CYS A 503 -15.40 -11.29 -16.54
CA CYS A 503 -13.96 -11.07 -16.62
C CYS A 503 -13.46 -10.89 -18.07
N GLY A 504 -12.91 -9.72 -18.37
CA GLY A 504 -12.33 -9.42 -19.70
C GLY A 504 -11.07 -10.22 -20.04
N LEU A 505 -10.41 -10.85 -19.06
CA LEU A 505 -9.32 -11.80 -19.26
C LEU A 505 -9.62 -13.10 -18.53
N SER A 506 -9.50 -14.22 -19.23
CA SER A 506 -9.73 -15.56 -18.66
C SER A 506 -8.58 -16.51 -18.98
N ILE A 507 -8.14 -17.30 -18.01
CA ILE A 507 -7.01 -18.22 -18.13
C ILE A 507 -7.50 -19.64 -17.85
N ASN A 508 -7.13 -20.61 -18.68
CA ASN A 508 -7.36 -22.02 -18.40
C ASN A 508 -6.06 -22.69 -17.94
N TRP A 509 -6.14 -23.37 -16.80
CA TRP A 509 -5.10 -24.28 -16.31
C TRP A 509 -5.60 -25.72 -16.46
N HIS A 510 -4.99 -26.45 -17.38
CA HIS A 510 -5.35 -27.81 -17.74
C HIS A 510 -4.27 -28.80 -17.35
N ILE A 511 -4.56 -29.80 -16.52
CA ILE A 511 -3.62 -30.90 -16.27
C ILE A 511 -3.65 -31.89 -17.45
N MET A 512 -2.61 -31.85 -18.29
CA MET A 512 -2.51 -32.61 -19.53
C MET A 512 -2.32 -34.10 -19.31
N ASN A 513 -1.43 -34.47 -18.37
CA ASN A 513 -1.06 -35.86 -18.10
C ASN A 513 -0.36 -36.01 -16.74
N ASN A 514 -0.21 -37.26 -16.30
CA ASN A 514 0.51 -37.65 -15.10
C ASN A 514 1.18 -39.02 -15.35
N TYR A 515 2.44 -38.99 -15.79
CA TYR A 515 3.23 -40.17 -16.17
C TYR A 515 4.20 -40.56 -15.04
N LYS A 516 5.03 -41.60 -15.23
CA LYS A 516 5.90 -42.11 -14.14
C LYS A 516 6.96 -41.10 -13.71
N SER A 517 7.70 -40.53 -14.66
CA SER A 517 8.81 -39.60 -14.43
C SER A 517 8.41 -38.15 -14.13
N GLY A 518 7.15 -37.76 -14.36
CA GLY A 518 6.70 -36.38 -14.23
C GLY A 518 5.24 -36.19 -14.62
N TRP A 519 4.83 -34.93 -14.75
CA TRP A 519 3.49 -34.51 -15.16
C TRP A 519 3.58 -33.18 -15.90
N ALA A 520 2.54 -32.82 -16.65
CA ALA A 520 2.48 -31.56 -17.38
C ALA A 520 1.13 -30.84 -17.20
N ALA A 521 1.21 -29.51 -17.12
CA ALA A 521 0.07 -28.61 -17.23
C ALA A 521 0.13 -27.84 -18.56
N ARG A 522 -1.02 -27.46 -19.09
CA ARG A 522 -1.13 -26.45 -20.14
C ARG A 522 -1.75 -25.20 -19.53
N ILE A 523 -1.13 -24.06 -19.77
CA ILE A 523 -1.71 -22.74 -19.54
C ILE A 523 -2.21 -22.21 -20.89
N THR A 524 -3.44 -21.70 -20.93
CA THR A 524 -4.00 -20.99 -22.09
C THR A 524 -4.62 -19.69 -21.60
N ILE A 525 -4.17 -18.58 -22.16
CA ILE A 525 -4.58 -17.22 -21.81
C ILE A 525 -5.50 -16.72 -22.91
N PHE A 526 -6.69 -16.23 -22.55
CA PHE A 526 -7.68 -15.68 -23.47
C PHE A 526 -7.97 -14.21 -23.13
N ASN A 527 -7.86 -13.36 -24.14
CA ASN A 527 -8.20 -11.95 -24.08
C ASN A 527 -9.55 -11.69 -24.73
N TRP A 528 -10.51 -11.23 -23.94
CA TRP A 528 -11.86 -10.85 -24.38
C TRP A 528 -12.04 -9.34 -24.51
N GLN A 529 -10.98 -8.55 -24.27
CA GLN A 529 -11.01 -7.10 -24.40
C GLN A 529 -10.60 -6.66 -25.80
N ASP A 530 -11.10 -5.50 -26.25
CA ASP A 530 -10.66 -4.82 -27.47
C ASP A 530 -9.30 -4.09 -27.24
N TYR A 531 -8.34 -4.74 -26.58
CA TYR A 531 -7.03 -4.19 -26.22
C TYR A 531 -5.90 -5.22 -26.35
N THR A 532 -4.84 -4.88 -27.06
CA THR A 532 -3.63 -5.72 -27.16
C THR A 532 -2.75 -5.53 -25.92
N PHE A 533 -2.50 -6.60 -25.16
CA PHE A 533 -1.48 -6.59 -24.11
C PHE A 533 -0.09 -6.79 -24.73
N LYS A 534 0.80 -5.81 -24.58
CA LYS A 534 2.17 -5.82 -25.10
C LYS A 534 3.16 -6.16 -23.99
N ASP A 535 4.18 -6.96 -24.26
CA ASP A 535 5.15 -7.44 -23.27
C ASP A 535 4.46 -8.11 -22.05
N TRP A 536 3.37 -8.84 -22.28
CA TRP A 536 2.56 -9.45 -21.21
C TRP A 536 3.35 -10.50 -20.41
N PHE A 537 2.99 -10.69 -19.14
CA PHE A 537 3.48 -11.80 -18.31
C PHE A 537 2.40 -12.45 -17.45
N ALA A 538 2.66 -13.70 -17.06
CA ALA A 538 1.90 -14.44 -16.07
C ALA A 538 2.83 -15.00 -15.00
N ALA A 539 2.45 -14.86 -13.72
CA ALA A 539 3.18 -15.41 -12.58
C ALA A 539 2.31 -16.44 -11.85
N VAL A 540 2.79 -17.67 -11.70
CA VAL A 540 2.00 -18.78 -11.14
C VAL A 540 2.64 -19.32 -9.88
N THR A 541 2.01 -19.08 -8.73
CA THR A 541 2.46 -19.61 -7.43
C THR A 541 1.90 -21.01 -7.24
N MET A 542 2.80 -22.00 -7.15
CA MET A 542 2.49 -23.41 -6.98
C MET A 542 2.60 -23.84 -5.50
N GLY A 543 2.09 -25.04 -5.19
CA GLY A 543 2.33 -25.67 -3.89
C GLY A 543 3.72 -26.31 -3.80
N ASP A 544 3.90 -27.19 -2.82
CA ASP A 544 5.21 -27.78 -2.46
C ASP A 544 5.91 -28.52 -3.61
N HIS A 545 5.15 -29.04 -4.58
CA HIS A 545 5.69 -29.70 -5.78
C HIS A 545 6.27 -28.72 -6.83
N TYR A 546 6.33 -27.42 -6.54
CA TYR A 546 7.07 -26.42 -7.32
C TYR A 546 8.55 -26.81 -7.54
N SER A 547 9.18 -27.52 -6.60
CA SER A 547 10.54 -28.03 -6.77
C SER A 547 10.70 -28.86 -8.05
N GLY A 548 9.63 -29.52 -8.50
CA GLY A 548 9.58 -30.28 -9.75
C GLY A 548 9.59 -29.46 -11.05
N TYR A 549 9.37 -28.14 -11.05
CA TYR A 549 9.28 -27.35 -12.29
C TYR A 549 10.52 -27.53 -13.18
N GLU A 550 10.30 -28.01 -14.40
CA GLU A 550 11.36 -28.27 -15.39
C GLU A 550 11.47 -27.11 -16.38
N ASN A 551 10.43 -26.86 -17.17
CA ASN A 551 10.43 -25.80 -18.18
C ASN A 551 9.00 -25.43 -18.61
N VAL A 552 8.88 -24.33 -19.37
CA VAL A 552 7.70 -23.97 -20.17
C VAL A 552 8.15 -23.82 -21.64
N TYR A 553 7.46 -24.48 -22.57
CA TYR A 553 8.05 -24.74 -23.90
C TYR A 553 7.82 -23.66 -24.98
N SER A 554 6.81 -22.79 -24.80
CA SER A 554 6.42 -21.77 -25.80
C SER A 554 6.46 -20.35 -25.25
N PHE A 555 6.81 -20.20 -23.97
CA PHE A 555 7.03 -18.95 -23.26
C PHE A 555 8.46 -18.97 -22.70
N ASN A 556 9.00 -17.82 -22.30
CA ASN A 556 10.20 -17.78 -21.48
C ASN A 556 9.77 -17.86 -20.01
N GLY A 557 10.19 -18.91 -19.28
CA GLY A 557 9.76 -19.14 -17.89
C GLY A 557 10.88 -19.35 -16.90
N THR A 558 10.90 -18.54 -15.85
CA THR A 558 11.93 -18.52 -14.81
C THR A 558 11.37 -18.81 -13.42
N ARG A 559 12.25 -19.26 -12.52
CA ARG A 559 11.93 -19.45 -11.10
C ARG A 559 12.10 -18.14 -10.35
N MET A 560 11.08 -17.69 -9.63
CA MET A 560 11.18 -16.50 -8.77
C MET A 560 11.81 -16.82 -7.41
N GLY A 561 12.58 -15.84 -6.90
CA GLY A 561 13.09 -15.82 -5.52
C GLY A 561 12.17 -15.03 -4.59
N ALA A 562 12.68 -14.68 -3.40
CA ALA A 562 11.94 -13.93 -2.40
C ALA A 562 11.54 -12.53 -2.91
N PRO A 563 10.34 -12.01 -2.57
CA PRO A 563 9.33 -12.62 -1.70
C PRO A 563 8.42 -13.65 -2.40
N PHE A 564 8.48 -13.79 -3.73
CA PHE A 564 7.62 -14.66 -4.53
C PHE A 564 8.15 -16.09 -4.68
N ASN A 565 8.62 -16.67 -3.59
CA ASN A 565 9.03 -18.08 -3.55
C ASN A 565 7.91 -19.00 -4.08
N ASN A 566 8.29 -20.11 -4.69
CA ASN A 566 7.38 -21.07 -5.34
C ASN A 566 6.55 -20.50 -6.52
N THR A 567 6.99 -19.40 -7.12
CA THR A 567 6.31 -18.78 -8.28
C THR A 567 7.12 -19.01 -9.56
N ILE A 568 6.45 -19.51 -10.60
CA ILE A 568 6.97 -19.57 -11.97
C ILE A 568 6.58 -18.25 -12.65
N PHE A 569 7.55 -17.43 -13.03
CA PHE A 569 7.33 -16.25 -13.87
C PHE A 569 7.38 -16.67 -15.33
N MET A 570 6.45 -16.22 -16.18
CA MET A 570 6.36 -16.58 -17.59
C MET A 570 6.02 -15.36 -18.44
N GLN A 571 6.74 -15.16 -19.54
CA GLN A 571 6.51 -14.07 -20.49
C GLN A 571 6.60 -14.57 -21.93
N GLY A 572 6.07 -13.80 -22.88
CA GLY A 572 6.21 -14.11 -24.30
C GLY A 572 7.67 -14.28 -24.75
N LEU A 573 7.93 -15.22 -25.66
CA LEU A 573 9.20 -15.25 -26.40
C LEU A 573 9.27 -14.04 -27.36
N PRO A 574 10.45 -13.64 -27.86
CA PRO A 574 10.55 -12.62 -28.90
C PRO A 574 9.63 -12.92 -30.09
N GLY A 575 8.79 -11.95 -30.48
CA GLY A 575 7.74 -12.12 -31.49
C GLY A 575 6.39 -12.67 -30.97
N LEU A 576 6.33 -13.17 -29.73
CA LEU A 576 5.11 -13.61 -29.02
C LEU A 576 4.81 -12.76 -27.79
N THR A 577 5.44 -11.59 -27.66
CA THR A 577 5.20 -10.64 -26.55
C THR A 577 3.84 -9.93 -26.62
N TYR A 578 3.02 -10.23 -27.63
CA TYR A 578 1.69 -9.66 -27.83
C TYR A 578 0.60 -10.70 -27.52
N LEU A 579 -0.43 -10.26 -26.79
CA LEU A 579 -1.69 -10.97 -26.65
C LEU A 579 -2.78 -10.09 -27.29
N GLU A 580 -3.15 -10.48 -28.51
CA GLU A 580 -4.11 -9.77 -29.35
C GLU A 580 -5.50 -9.59 -28.70
N PRO A 581 -6.30 -8.61 -29.17
CA PRO A 581 -7.65 -8.39 -28.67
C PRO A 581 -8.62 -9.48 -29.14
N ILE A 582 -9.85 -9.40 -28.65
CA ILE A 582 -10.98 -10.13 -29.22
C ILE A 582 -11.22 -9.71 -30.69
N THR A 583 -11.51 -10.68 -31.55
CA THR A 583 -11.81 -10.49 -32.97
C THR A 583 -13.17 -11.06 -33.33
N ASP A 584 -13.72 -10.65 -34.47
CA ASP A 584 -15.04 -11.12 -34.90
C ASP A 584 -15.00 -12.56 -35.44
N GLY A 585 -16.17 -13.20 -35.43
CA GLY A 585 -16.35 -14.53 -35.99
C GLY A 585 -16.12 -14.57 -37.51
N ARG A 586 -15.97 -15.78 -38.07
CA ARG A 586 -15.77 -15.95 -39.53
C ARG A 586 -16.98 -15.47 -40.33
N THR A 587 -18.17 -15.56 -39.75
CA THR A 587 -19.43 -15.03 -40.27
C THR A 587 -20.11 -14.19 -39.19
N PRO A 588 -21.06 -13.29 -39.54
CA PRO A 588 -21.82 -12.52 -38.55
C PRO A 588 -22.67 -13.36 -37.58
N ALA A 589 -22.86 -14.65 -37.86
CA ALA A 589 -23.55 -15.60 -36.98
C ALA A 589 -22.60 -16.35 -36.02
N ASP A 590 -21.28 -16.32 -36.29
CA ASP A 590 -20.28 -16.94 -35.42
C ASP A 590 -19.98 -16.03 -34.21
N PRO A 591 -19.77 -16.60 -33.01
CA PRO A 591 -19.35 -15.82 -31.85
C PRO A 591 -17.96 -15.20 -32.06
N ARG A 592 -17.76 -14.00 -31.51
CA ARG A 592 -16.43 -13.34 -31.42
C ARG A 592 -15.42 -14.27 -30.74
N VAL A 593 -14.17 -14.23 -31.20
CA VAL A 593 -13.09 -15.15 -30.81
C VAL A 593 -12.05 -14.38 -30.00
N PRO A 594 -11.55 -14.91 -28.86
CA PRO A 594 -10.57 -14.20 -28.05
C PRO A 594 -9.17 -14.29 -28.68
N GLY A 595 -8.37 -13.24 -28.48
CA GLY A 595 -6.92 -13.37 -28.65
C GLY A 595 -6.37 -14.41 -27.68
N LYS A 596 -5.42 -15.24 -28.13
CA LYS A 596 -5.05 -16.47 -27.42
C LYS A 596 -3.54 -16.73 -27.45
N GLN A 597 -2.97 -16.91 -26.26
CA GLN A 597 -1.62 -17.46 -26.08
C GLN A 597 -1.69 -18.77 -25.29
N GLN A 598 -0.82 -19.74 -25.57
CA GLN A 598 -0.80 -21.01 -24.86
C GLN A 598 0.60 -21.60 -24.73
N SER A 599 0.86 -22.32 -23.64
CA SER A 599 2.07 -23.10 -23.48
C SER A 599 1.88 -24.32 -22.58
N VAL A 600 2.83 -25.24 -22.63
CA VAL A 600 2.90 -26.45 -21.79
C VAL A 600 4.04 -26.26 -20.80
N ILE A 601 3.77 -26.59 -19.53
CA ILE A 601 4.67 -26.50 -18.39
C ILE A 601 4.94 -27.93 -17.91
N SER A 602 6.20 -28.35 -17.87
CA SER A 602 6.61 -29.68 -17.40
C SER A 602 7.13 -29.67 -15.96
N PHE A 603 6.88 -30.77 -15.27
CA PHE A 603 7.30 -30.98 -13.89
C PHE A 603 7.87 -32.40 -13.70
N LYS A 604 9.10 -32.49 -13.20
CA LYS A 604 9.79 -33.74 -12.84
C LYS A 604 9.33 -34.25 -11.48
N ARG A 605 8.98 -35.54 -11.40
CA ARG A 605 8.66 -36.20 -10.12
C ARG A 605 9.91 -36.46 -9.27
N LYS A 606 11.12 -36.54 -9.86
CA LYS A 606 12.36 -36.81 -9.11
C LYS A 606 12.64 -35.74 -8.03
N ASP A 607 12.35 -34.48 -8.34
CA ASP A 607 12.60 -33.33 -7.45
C ASP A 607 11.38 -32.99 -6.58
N ALA A 608 10.23 -33.64 -6.84
CA ALA A 608 8.94 -33.46 -6.16
C ALA A 608 8.20 -34.81 -6.08
N PRO A 609 8.69 -35.77 -5.26
CA PRO A 609 8.05 -37.08 -5.14
C PRO A 609 6.63 -36.99 -4.55
N ASN A 610 5.87 -38.07 -4.71
CA ASN A 610 4.55 -38.29 -4.09
C ASN A 610 3.40 -37.34 -4.48
N ILE A 611 3.55 -36.50 -5.51
CA ILE A 611 2.47 -35.62 -5.98
C ILE A 611 1.16 -36.37 -6.31
N ASN A 612 0.08 -35.90 -5.70
CA ASN A 612 -1.29 -36.37 -5.85
C ASN A 612 -2.14 -35.34 -6.61
N ILE A 613 -2.04 -35.39 -7.94
CA ILE A 613 -2.83 -34.57 -8.86
C ILE A 613 -4.33 -34.61 -8.55
N ALA A 614 -4.88 -35.78 -8.18
CA ALA A 614 -6.30 -35.96 -7.89
C ALA A 614 -6.77 -35.28 -6.59
N LYS A 615 -5.85 -34.98 -5.66
CA LYS A 615 -6.11 -34.13 -4.46
C LYS A 615 -5.97 -32.63 -4.75
N GLY A 616 -5.53 -32.25 -5.94
CA GLY A 616 -5.40 -30.86 -6.36
C GLY A 616 -3.98 -30.29 -6.34
N GLU A 617 -2.97 -31.11 -6.08
CA GLU A 617 -1.58 -30.65 -5.89
C GLU A 617 -0.90 -30.15 -7.18
N GLY A 618 -1.48 -30.45 -8.35
CA GLY A 618 -1.05 -29.91 -9.65
C GLY A 618 -1.70 -28.58 -10.04
N PHE A 619 -2.63 -28.04 -9.25
CA PHE A 619 -3.30 -26.76 -9.54
C PHE A 619 -2.61 -25.59 -8.79
N PRO A 620 -2.61 -24.39 -9.37
CA PRO A 620 -1.96 -23.24 -8.77
C PRO A 620 -2.65 -22.80 -7.47
N LYS A 621 -1.86 -22.26 -6.55
CA LYS A 621 -2.36 -21.63 -5.31
C LYS A 621 -2.69 -20.16 -5.51
N ARG A 622 -1.99 -19.48 -6.43
CA ARG A 622 -2.30 -18.15 -6.97
C ARG A 622 -1.84 -18.08 -8.42
N LEU A 623 -2.49 -17.22 -9.18
CA LEU A 623 -2.10 -16.88 -10.54
C LEU A 623 -2.25 -15.37 -10.71
N TYR A 624 -1.22 -14.72 -11.21
CA TYR A 624 -1.23 -13.31 -11.57
C TYR A 624 -1.05 -13.16 -13.07
N PHE A 625 -1.71 -12.18 -13.68
CA PHE A 625 -1.46 -11.76 -15.06
C PHE A 625 -1.29 -10.24 -15.08
N ASP A 626 -0.17 -9.77 -15.65
CA ASP A 626 0.26 -8.36 -15.59
C ASP A 626 0.14 -7.75 -14.16
N GLY A 627 0.40 -8.59 -13.16
CA GLY A 627 0.39 -8.29 -11.73
C GLY A 627 -0.96 -8.30 -11.02
N GLU A 628 -2.08 -8.38 -11.74
CA GLU A 628 -3.40 -8.58 -11.10
C GLU A 628 -3.55 -10.02 -10.61
N GLU A 629 -3.98 -10.22 -9.36
CA GLU A 629 -4.26 -11.56 -8.80
C GLU A 629 -5.61 -12.08 -9.34
N CYS A 630 -5.57 -13.08 -10.22
CA CYS A 630 -6.76 -13.63 -10.85
C CYS A 630 -7.56 -14.52 -9.90
N ALA A 631 -8.89 -14.43 -9.98
CA ALA A 631 -9.78 -15.26 -9.18
C ALA A 631 -9.67 -16.75 -9.57
N LEU A 632 -9.33 -17.60 -8.60
CA LEU A 632 -9.29 -19.05 -8.77
C LEU A 632 -10.67 -19.69 -8.47
N PRO A 633 -11.05 -20.79 -9.15
CA PRO A 633 -12.22 -21.58 -8.79
C PRO A 633 -12.15 -22.13 -7.36
N GLU A 634 -13.28 -22.14 -6.65
CA GLU A 634 -13.39 -22.77 -5.32
C GLU A 634 -13.19 -24.31 -5.33
N THR A 635 -13.30 -24.95 -6.50
CA THR A 635 -13.21 -26.41 -6.64
C THR A 635 -12.33 -26.82 -7.81
N ILE A 636 -11.77 -28.02 -7.72
CA ILE A 636 -10.98 -28.66 -8.79
C ILE A 636 -11.83 -29.71 -9.53
N PRO A 637 -11.47 -30.06 -10.78
CA PRO A 637 -12.00 -31.24 -11.45
C PRO A 637 -11.81 -32.48 -10.58
N LYS A 638 -12.89 -33.24 -10.39
CA LYS A 638 -12.88 -34.49 -9.62
C LYS A 638 -12.64 -35.69 -10.54
N ALA A 639 -11.77 -36.62 -10.15
CA ALA A 639 -11.71 -37.92 -10.81
C ALA A 639 -13.04 -38.66 -10.63
N SER A 640 -13.50 -39.38 -11.66
CA SER A 640 -14.71 -40.18 -11.59
C SER A 640 -14.55 -41.32 -10.57
N GLY A 641 -15.57 -41.52 -9.74
CA GLY A 641 -15.53 -42.50 -8.65
C GLY A 641 -15.46 -43.97 -9.10
N ALA A 642 -15.63 -44.24 -10.40
CA ALA A 642 -15.60 -45.57 -11.01
C ALA A 642 -14.22 -46.28 -10.94
N HIS A 643 -13.17 -45.59 -10.46
CA HIS A 643 -11.89 -46.20 -10.11
C HIS A 643 -11.60 -46.22 -8.60
N ARG A 644 -12.64 -46.12 -7.75
CA ARG A 644 -12.58 -46.83 -6.47
C ARG A 644 -12.48 -48.30 -6.81
N ARG A 645 -11.29 -48.84 -6.54
CA ARG A 645 -10.88 -50.23 -6.71
C ARG A 645 -12.08 -51.17 -6.50
N ALA A 646 -12.25 -52.15 -7.38
CA ALA A 646 -12.77 -53.42 -6.92
C ALA A 646 -11.88 -53.82 -5.74
N GLU A 647 -12.41 -53.75 -4.53
CA GLU A 647 -11.70 -54.22 -3.35
C GLU A 647 -11.40 -55.69 -3.62
N ALA A 648 -10.12 -56.06 -3.59
CA ALA A 648 -9.73 -57.46 -3.76
C ALA A 648 -10.55 -58.25 -2.74
N ALA A 649 -11.34 -59.21 -3.23
CA ALA A 649 -12.34 -59.89 -2.43
C ALA A 649 -11.76 -60.29 -1.09
N SER A 650 -12.39 -59.85 0.00
CA SER A 650 -11.85 -60.07 1.33
C SER A 650 -11.62 -61.56 1.55
N LEU A 651 -10.63 -61.93 2.36
CA LEU A 651 -10.25 -63.33 2.57
C LEU A 651 -11.46 -64.19 3.00
N GLY A 652 -12.42 -63.60 3.74
CA GLY A 652 -13.71 -64.22 4.08
C GLY A 652 -14.64 -64.48 2.89
N GLN A 653 -14.67 -63.62 1.87
CA GLN A 653 -15.44 -63.86 0.63
C GLN A 653 -14.84 -64.99 -0.21
N ILE A 654 -13.51 -65.10 -0.26
CA ILE A 654 -12.82 -66.21 -0.92
C ILE A 654 -13.10 -67.52 -0.17
N VAL A 655 -12.99 -67.51 1.17
CA VAL A 655 -13.31 -68.68 2.01
C VAL A 655 -14.79 -69.09 1.85
N MET A 656 -15.73 -68.15 1.83
CA MET A 656 -17.16 -68.46 1.58
C MET A 656 -17.39 -69.10 0.21
N ALA A 657 -16.71 -68.64 -0.84
CA ALA A 657 -16.80 -69.24 -2.16
C ALA A 657 -16.24 -70.68 -2.18
N VAL A 658 -15.09 -70.92 -1.52
CA VAL A 658 -14.51 -72.27 -1.39
C VAL A 658 -15.42 -73.19 -0.58
N VAL A 659 -16.01 -72.72 0.52
CA VAL A 659 -16.97 -73.50 1.32
C VAL A 659 -18.21 -73.84 0.51
N LEU A 660 -18.75 -72.92 -0.29
CA LEU A 660 -19.88 -73.19 -1.19
C LEU A 660 -19.55 -74.25 -2.24
N VAL A 661 -18.38 -74.18 -2.87
CA VAL A 661 -17.93 -75.20 -3.84
C VAL A 661 -17.74 -76.56 -3.17
N MET A 662 -17.18 -76.61 -1.96
CA MET A 662 -17.02 -77.85 -1.20
C MET A 662 -18.37 -78.44 -0.77
N VAL A 663 -19.33 -77.62 -0.37
CA VAL A 663 -20.69 -78.08 -0.04
C VAL A 663 -21.39 -78.64 -1.27
N VAL A 664 -21.30 -77.98 -2.44
CA VAL A 664 -21.86 -78.51 -3.69
C VAL A 664 -21.20 -79.84 -4.08
N ALA A 665 -19.87 -79.94 -4.02
CA ALA A 665 -19.15 -81.19 -4.32
C ALA A 665 -19.51 -82.34 -3.35
N VAL A 666 -19.76 -82.04 -2.06
CA VAL A 666 -20.23 -83.03 -1.08
C VAL A 666 -21.68 -83.43 -1.32
N VAL A 667 -22.55 -82.52 -1.72
CA VAL A 667 -23.95 -82.83 -2.08
C VAL A 667 -24.02 -83.69 -3.35
N ASP A 668 -23.22 -83.38 -4.38
CA ASP A 668 -23.11 -84.22 -5.58
C ASP A 668 -22.53 -85.61 -5.25
N SER A 669 -21.58 -85.70 -4.33
CA SER A 669 -21.00 -86.97 -3.88
C SER A 669 -21.91 -87.81 -2.97
N LEU A 670 -23.01 -87.23 -2.47
CA LEU A 670 -24.06 -87.92 -1.70
C LEU A 670 -25.27 -88.31 -2.55
N CYS A 671 -25.28 -87.91 -3.83
CA CYS A 671 -26.34 -88.20 -4.81
C CYS A 671 -25.93 -89.25 -5.86
N LEU A 672 -24.83 -89.99 -5.63
CA LEU A 672 -24.23 -91.01 -6.52
C LEU A 672 -24.13 -92.38 -5.83
#